data_AF-A0A1E7FQI5-F1
#
_entry.id   AF-A0A1E7FQI5-F1
#
_cell.length_a   1.000
_cell.length_b   1.000
_cell.length_c   1.000
_cell.angle_alpha   90.00
_cell.angle_beta   90.00
_cell.angle_gamma   90.00
#
_symmetry.space_group_name_H-M   'P 1'
#
loop_
_entity.id
_entity.type
_entity.pdbx_description
1 polymer ?
#
loop_
_entity_poly.entity_id
_entity_poly.type
_entity_poly.pdbx_seq_one_letter_code
_entity_poly.pdbx_strand_id
1 'polypeptide(L)'
;MFSSPRSPNNSNQNNNNKRQLIRPSNNIPWSVDVVSAVPGPVADILETALSGATHKKWSCLAFPKGIFYVWQIQQTSNLEEGLQRPKEYLKLYLPDLVLSEEVDEQGRQKSPLVALSTPLGDDRDSVHLYALHPTSGWLVLRKISRRDMRSKIPIMTHTAKTRIQDIRNDNISDSDIDSDSDDMATTEERSYFRSLTCYKSMVVVGTSKGDLYWITHIAVPVSLHVQNVKAQENSGFFTHFFYGSSSANNNNNNLAGNTDLSSSDVAASNSTVVVPLSNGTKFLAVSKSLGVVRWTTELPIASGHHAIFTPTQLGNFNETMTLSSSSEDDWKVQEVLRAVISIDNRFVHCIVRGTIVESGESRLYWIVARVNGISDIDEKKDATMMIVRSHWLSRFALPDQVRVLGLVSCENETVYAALSDANNSVIVMALVPGGEDDHIIKEVDLPRREVPNLLPNMMEQDMVTYGCYMVASSGIGMRARFTPQQLIGQSPSKRARIGNDGILGQHLRSHFWASYQDPTVDKPIPPSLHQAEPADLELAIIQIGAELQQKGDPSSYSISIEWHKSFVKLIKEGGLYRCLSEDGKWKLLGIGQELHVFGEMSQLLLHKYKHQEDADEWQAGLQSHSIADWLRSVQKSVERSRWLHSEIWYDILGTALSTILIFREDNARSVYDIASERCSEPLWISHLSLQELLNRQIKYWQTNHQDVPLELIELVVKTALLSYNESLSPSSSVEERMGFVQIQKSSISLLRLVSDGNDELAFDLCKQYRYFDGLCELSVAHEKKRDALSYALDPLFDTIEGNDSRSGWSFPQHVLQWHSDRELYGQVINYGRHSISDLNRIMDKNNQLRQYRWIPIIRQGYFGQATGMLLDNCGKEDNGLRSNQWALSMAKLTNKLVPAQNQQAQDQQRKIERQLELVDAQQMLLDDAQMQEKDQPMMQPDELIELVMKKLENSFDQEDRVRLAFVGLTVCNFIDDEKVAMEQTSRIWAECLLSDGAQWTEWASEGGGSDLAWLRENALSSTVFGRLLVECRKDEKNMNKVMYGRDIETSVLNRVQGDDNRESFTRVLRTVAAPDDSIQVESLMVSSF
;
A
#
# COMPACT_ATOMS: atom_id res chain seq x y z
N MET A 1 -50.89 33.50 -20.56
CA MET A 1 -50.55 33.23 -21.97
C MET A 1 -49.09 33.58 -22.18
N PHE A 2 -48.30 32.58 -22.58
CA PHE A 2 -46.99 32.56 -23.28
C PHE A 2 -46.23 33.91 -23.41
N SER A 3 -44.93 34.03 -23.15
CA SER A 3 -43.84 33.13 -23.55
C SER A 3 -42.48 33.62 -22.98
N SER A 4 -41.57 32.66 -22.76
CA SER A 4 -40.18 32.82 -22.31
C SER A 4 -39.26 33.53 -23.31
N PRO A 5 -38.08 33.99 -22.82
CA PRO A 5 -36.85 33.67 -23.54
C PRO A 5 -35.71 33.12 -22.65
N ARG A 6 -35.03 32.11 -23.21
CA ARG A 6 -33.59 31.81 -23.20
C ARG A 6 -32.86 31.62 -21.85
N SER A 7 -32.52 30.36 -21.59
CA SER A 7 -31.36 29.97 -20.78
C SER A 7 -30.20 29.53 -21.69
N PRO A 8 -28.93 29.78 -21.31
CA PRO A 8 -27.77 29.43 -22.12
C PRO A 8 -27.39 27.95 -21.96
N ASN A 9 -26.81 27.41 -23.04
CA ASN A 9 -26.24 26.08 -23.15
C ASN A 9 -25.25 25.76 -22.03
N ASN A 10 -25.57 24.75 -21.22
CA ASN A 10 -24.57 23.93 -20.53
C ASN A 10 -24.55 22.55 -21.20
N SER A 11 -23.51 22.31 -21.99
CA SER A 11 -23.14 21.00 -22.50
C SER A 11 -22.56 20.14 -21.37
N ASN A 12 -23.41 19.63 -20.49
CA ASN A 12 -23.12 18.47 -19.66
C ASN A 12 -23.98 17.32 -20.19
N GLN A 13 -23.53 16.68 -21.27
CA GLN A 13 -24.11 15.41 -21.70
C GLN A 13 -23.66 14.30 -20.74
N ASN A 14 -24.63 13.84 -19.96
CA ASN A 14 -24.82 12.48 -19.48
C ASN A 14 -23.86 11.42 -20.04
N ASN A 15 -23.04 10.82 -19.17
CA ASN A 15 -22.56 9.45 -19.32
C ASN A 15 -22.58 8.76 -17.95
N ASN A 16 -23.76 8.67 -17.35
CA ASN A 16 -24.02 7.68 -16.31
C ASN A 16 -24.13 6.29 -16.97
N ASN A 17 -23.21 5.40 -16.60
CA ASN A 17 -23.49 3.99 -16.33
C ASN A 17 -24.15 3.14 -17.43
N LYS A 18 -23.43 2.86 -18.54
CA LYS A 18 -23.64 1.58 -19.27
C LYS A 18 -22.84 0.47 -18.59
N ARG A 19 -23.29 0.01 -17.40
CA ARG A 19 -22.61 -1.07 -16.67
C ARG A 19 -22.81 -2.45 -17.30
N GLN A 20 -23.88 -2.62 -18.06
CA GLN A 20 -24.22 -3.86 -18.76
C GLN A 20 -24.32 -3.58 -20.27
N LEU A 21 -23.45 -4.21 -21.04
CA LEU A 21 -23.34 -4.09 -22.49
C LEU A 21 -24.36 -4.97 -23.21
N ILE A 22 -24.60 -6.16 -22.64
CA ILE A 22 -25.60 -7.11 -23.13
C ILE A 22 -26.43 -7.55 -21.92
N ARG A 23 -27.74 -7.26 -21.97
CA ARG A 23 -28.69 -7.72 -20.95
C ARG A 23 -29.21 -9.11 -21.32
N PRO A 24 -29.33 -10.02 -20.35
CA PRO A 24 -30.02 -11.27 -20.60
C PRO A 24 -31.48 -10.98 -20.95
N SER A 25 -31.96 -11.58 -22.03
CA SER A 25 -33.34 -11.47 -22.52
C SER A 25 -33.89 -12.84 -22.90
N ASN A 26 -35.19 -12.92 -23.18
CA ASN A 26 -35.83 -14.16 -23.63
C ASN A 26 -35.18 -14.75 -24.89
N ASN A 27 -34.50 -13.93 -25.70
CA ASN A 27 -33.87 -14.37 -26.96
C ASN A 27 -32.34 -14.56 -26.85
N ILE A 28 -31.69 -14.01 -25.81
CA ILE A 28 -30.22 -14.05 -25.64
C ILE A 28 -29.90 -14.31 -24.16
N PRO A 29 -29.46 -15.52 -23.76
CA PRO A 29 -29.21 -15.90 -22.36
C PRO A 29 -27.85 -15.40 -21.82
N TRP A 30 -27.32 -14.30 -22.36
CA TRP A 30 -26.00 -13.79 -22.03
C TRP A 30 -26.10 -12.52 -21.19
N SER A 31 -25.24 -12.43 -20.17
CA SER A 31 -24.90 -11.17 -19.52
C SER A 31 -23.47 -10.80 -19.88
N VAL A 32 -23.28 -9.57 -20.35
CA VAL A 32 -21.95 -9.00 -20.56
C VAL A 32 -21.88 -7.66 -19.86
N ASP A 33 -20.99 -7.56 -18.87
CA ASP A 33 -20.90 -6.44 -17.93
C ASP A 33 -19.51 -5.81 -17.94
N VAL A 34 -19.46 -4.51 -17.71
CA VAL A 34 -18.21 -3.77 -17.48
C VAL A 34 -17.91 -3.78 -15.99
N VAL A 35 -16.81 -4.43 -15.59
CA VAL A 35 -16.51 -4.73 -14.17
C VAL A 35 -15.19 -4.14 -13.68
N SER A 36 -14.35 -3.60 -14.57
CA SER A 36 -13.10 -2.95 -14.18
C SER A 36 -12.58 -2.01 -15.27
N ALA A 37 -11.66 -1.12 -14.90
CA ALA A 37 -10.90 -0.29 -15.83
C ALA A 37 -9.40 -0.59 -15.72
N VAL A 38 -8.68 -0.43 -16.82
CA VAL A 38 -7.22 -0.50 -16.88
C VAL A 38 -6.62 0.84 -16.37
N PRO A 39 -5.40 0.87 -15.80
CA PRO A 39 -4.77 2.13 -15.39
C PRO A 39 -4.68 3.14 -16.54
N GLY A 40 -4.90 4.43 -16.25
CA GLY A 40 -4.94 5.50 -17.27
C GLY A 40 -3.76 5.48 -18.25
N PRO A 41 -2.50 5.45 -17.79
CA PRO A 41 -1.34 5.44 -18.67
C PRO A 41 -1.19 4.19 -19.54
N VAL A 42 -1.86 3.10 -19.18
CA VAL A 42 -1.87 1.85 -19.95
C VAL A 42 -2.96 1.93 -21.03
N ALA A 43 -4.12 2.53 -20.70
CA ALA A 43 -5.20 2.76 -21.66
C ALA A 43 -4.75 3.59 -22.88
N ASP A 44 -3.88 4.57 -22.68
CA ASP A 44 -3.39 5.46 -23.74
C ASP A 44 -2.48 4.75 -24.78
N ILE A 45 -1.87 3.63 -24.41
CA ILE A 45 -0.93 2.88 -25.25
C ILE A 45 -1.41 1.45 -25.54
N LEU A 46 -2.63 1.10 -25.14
CA LEU A 46 -3.13 -0.27 -25.06
C LEU A 46 -3.17 -0.98 -26.42
N GLU A 47 -3.37 -0.23 -27.50
CA GLU A 47 -3.34 -0.72 -28.89
C GLU A 47 -1.96 -1.27 -29.30
N THR A 48 -0.91 -0.87 -28.59
CA THR A 48 0.47 -1.34 -28.83
C THR A 48 0.84 -2.57 -27.99
N ALA A 49 -0.07 -3.09 -27.16
CA ALA A 49 0.20 -4.27 -26.34
C ALA A 49 0.47 -5.50 -27.21
N LEU A 50 1.58 -6.19 -26.93
CA LEU A 50 2.03 -7.36 -27.69
C LEU A 50 1.47 -8.66 -27.09
N SER A 51 1.41 -8.74 -25.76
CA SER A 51 0.90 -9.89 -25.03
C SER A 51 0.36 -9.50 -23.66
N GLY A 52 -0.38 -10.41 -23.04
CA GLY A 52 -0.91 -10.22 -21.70
C GLY A 52 -1.04 -11.53 -20.93
N ALA A 53 -1.25 -11.38 -19.63
CA ALA A 53 -1.64 -12.47 -18.75
C ALA A 53 -2.46 -11.91 -17.58
N THR A 54 -3.45 -12.70 -17.16
CA THR A 54 -4.25 -12.46 -15.96
C THR A 54 -4.11 -13.64 -15.02
N HIS A 55 -3.99 -13.36 -13.71
CA HIS A 55 -4.06 -14.38 -12.67
C HIS A 55 -4.72 -13.85 -11.40
N LYS A 56 -5.86 -14.41 -11.02
CA LYS A 56 -6.71 -14.00 -9.90
C LYS A 56 -7.06 -12.51 -10.00
N LYS A 57 -6.44 -11.71 -9.13
CA LYS A 57 -6.62 -10.26 -9.03
C LYS A 57 -5.53 -9.48 -9.77
N TRP A 58 -4.59 -10.13 -10.43
CA TRP A 58 -3.44 -9.50 -11.08
C TRP A 58 -3.55 -9.52 -12.60
N SER A 59 -3.05 -8.48 -13.23
CA SER A 59 -2.95 -8.37 -14.69
C SER A 59 -1.58 -7.85 -15.08
N CYS A 60 -1.08 -8.34 -16.21
CA CYS A 60 0.14 -7.86 -16.83
C CYS A 60 -0.04 -7.70 -18.33
N LEU A 61 0.48 -6.60 -18.88
CA LEU A 61 0.61 -6.38 -20.33
C LEU A 61 2.06 -6.10 -20.69
N ALA A 62 2.51 -6.71 -21.78
CA ALA A 62 3.80 -6.45 -22.38
C ALA A 62 3.66 -5.54 -23.60
N PHE A 63 4.59 -4.61 -23.72
CA PHE A 63 4.65 -3.58 -24.75
C PHE A 63 6.01 -3.66 -25.47
N PRO A 64 6.13 -3.01 -26.65
CA PRO A 64 7.40 -2.90 -27.36
C PRO A 64 8.51 -2.34 -26.47
N LYS A 65 9.76 -2.65 -26.83
CA LYS A 65 10.96 -2.25 -26.07
C LYS A 65 11.04 -2.87 -24.66
N GLY A 66 10.43 -4.02 -24.42
CA GLY A 66 10.55 -4.75 -23.16
C GLY A 66 9.88 -4.04 -21.98
N ILE A 67 8.84 -3.25 -22.22
CA ILE A 67 8.08 -2.55 -21.18
C ILE A 67 6.92 -3.43 -20.72
N PHE A 68 6.76 -3.62 -19.41
CA PHE A 68 5.65 -4.38 -18.84
C PHE A 68 4.89 -3.50 -17.84
N TYR A 69 3.57 -3.52 -17.92
CA TYR A 69 2.72 -2.91 -16.90
C TYR A 69 2.03 -4.00 -16.12
N VAL A 70 2.10 -3.92 -14.79
CA VAL A 70 1.47 -4.88 -13.88
C VAL A 70 0.58 -4.10 -12.92
N TRP A 71 -0.65 -4.56 -12.71
CA TRP A 71 -1.58 -3.92 -11.78
C TRP A 71 -2.52 -4.94 -11.14
N GLN A 72 -3.20 -4.50 -10.09
CA GLN A 72 -4.25 -5.29 -9.45
C GLN A 72 -5.62 -4.86 -10.01
N ILE A 73 -6.38 -5.82 -10.52
CA ILE A 73 -7.78 -5.63 -10.90
C ILE A 73 -8.59 -5.38 -9.62
N GLN A 74 -9.19 -4.20 -9.52
CA GLN A 74 -10.20 -3.90 -8.50
C GLN A 74 -11.54 -4.41 -9.03
N GLN A 75 -12.00 -5.56 -8.54
CA GLN A 75 -13.36 -6.00 -8.82
C GLN A 75 -14.31 -5.18 -7.96
N THR A 76 -15.10 -4.30 -8.57
CA THR A 76 -16.19 -3.61 -7.86
C THR A 76 -17.31 -4.63 -7.63
N SER A 77 -17.50 -5.06 -6.39
CA SER A 77 -18.62 -5.94 -6.01
C SER A 77 -19.97 -5.20 -6.09
N ASN A 78 -19.97 -3.87 -5.92
CA ASN A 78 -21.17 -3.04 -5.91
C ASN A 78 -21.47 -2.42 -7.28
N LEU A 79 -22.62 -2.81 -7.85
CA LEU A 79 -23.21 -2.29 -9.08
C LEU A 79 -23.59 -0.79 -9.03
N GLU A 80 -23.40 -0.10 -7.89
CA GLU A 80 -23.69 1.33 -7.71
C GLU A 80 -22.45 2.23 -7.63
N GLU A 81 -21.25 1.71 -7.34
CA GLU A 81 -20.02 2.52 -7.25
C GLU A 81 -19.39 2.76 -8.62
N GLY A 82 -19.07 4.01 -8.98
CA GLY A 82 -18.49 4.34 -10.28
C GLY A 82 -17.19 3.58 -10.55
N LEU A 83 -16.92 3.22 -11.82
CA LEU A 83 -15.71 2.50 -12.25
C LEU A 83 -14.45 3.26 -11.80
N GLN A 84 -13.83 2.81 -10.71
CA GLN A 84 -12.59 3.38 -10.23
C GLN A 84 -11.42 2.84 -11.07
N ARG A 85 -10.64 3.74 -11.65
CA ARG A 85 -9.38 3.36 -12.30
C ARG A 85 -8.42 2.88 -11.22
N PRO A 86 -7.73 1.73 -11.39
CA PRO A 86 -6.74 1.27 -10.43
C PRO A 86 -5.66 2.34 -10.25
N LYS A 87 -5.54 2.84 -9.01
CA LYS A 87 -4.57 3.87 -8.61
C LYS A 87 -3.14 3.33 -8.48
N GLU A 88 -3.02 2.02 -8.27
CA GLU A 88 -1.76 1.30 -8.03
C GLU A 88 -1.41 0.45 -9.26
N TYR A 89 -0.32 0.79 -9.95
CA TYR A 89 0.27 0.00 -11.04
C TYR A 89 1.79 0.13 -11.03
N LEU A 90 2.49 -0.86 -11.59
CA LEU A 90 3.95 -0.89 -11.68
C LEU A 90 4.36 -0.99 -13.15
N LYS A 91 5.25 -0.07 -13.57
CA LYS A 91 5.91 -0.13 -14.88
C LYS A 91 7.29 -0.76 -14.71
N LEU A 92 7.53 -1.84 -15.43
CA LEU A 92 8.78 -2.60 -15.45
C LEU A 92 9.47 -2.43 -16.80
N TYR A 93 10.79 -2.34 -16.78
CA TYR A 93 11.62 -2.36 -17.97
C TYR A 93 12.52 -3.59 -17.92
N LEU A 94 12.34 -4.50 -18.88
CA LEU A 94 13.06 -5.76 -19.01
C LEU A 94 13.84 -5.75 -20.34
N PRO A 95 15.10 -5.25 -20.36
CA PRO A 95 15.86 -5.04 -21.60
C PRO A 95 16.16 -6.36 -22.34
N ASP A 96 16.29 -7.46 -21.60
CA ASP A 96 16.51 -8.81 -22.16
C ASP A 96 15.29 -9.30 -23.00
N LEU A 97 14.15 -8.61 -22.92
CA LEU A 97 12.90 -8.91 -23.63
C LEU A 97 12.57 -7.89 -24.72
N VAL A 98 13.54 -7.06 -25.12
CA VAL A 98 13.39 -6.14 -26.26
C VAL A 98 13.39 -6.96 -27.54
N LEU A 99 12.25 -7.01 -28.22
CA LEU A 99 12.14 -7.59 -29.55
C LEU A 99 12.84 -6.66 -30.56
N SER A 100 13.81 -7.17 -31.31
CA SER A 100 14.27 -6.55 -32.55
C SER A 100 13.11 -6.49 -33.56
N GLU A 101 13.19 -5.61 -34.54
CA GLU A 101 12.20 -5.47 -35.64
C GLU A 101 12.22 -6.68 -36.62
N GLU A 102 12.52 -7.88 -36.13
CA GLU A 102 12.41 -9.12 -36.90
C GLU A 102 10.93 -9.46 -37.07
N VAL A 103 10.39 -9.01 -38.20
CA VAL A 103 9.06 -9.37 -38.69
C VAL A 103 9.18 -10.78 -39.29
N ASP A 104 8.38 -11.75 -38.82
CA ASP A 104 8.29 -13.07 -39.47
C ASP A 104 7.88 -12.91 -40.95
N GLU A 105 8.12 -13.93 -41.78
CA GLU A 105 7.71 -14.00 -43.20
C GLU A 105 6.22 -13.69 -43.46
N GLN A 106 5.39 -13.73 -42.40
CA GLN A 106 3.95 -13.42 -42.42
C GLN A 106 3.58 -12.02 -41.93
N GLY A 107 4.55 -11.12 -41.71
CA GLY A 107 4.27 -9.76 -41.23
C GLY A 107 3.93 -9.66 -39.73
N ARG A 108 4.08 -10.74 -38.95
CA ARG A 108 3.67 -10.80 -37.55
C ARG A 108 4.89 -10.68 -36.62
N GLN A 109 4.88 -9.66 -35.76
CA GLN A 109 5.88 -9.50 -34.71
C GLN A 109 5.65 -10.57 -33.63
N LYS A 110 6.68 -11.38 -33.30
CA LYS A 110 6.56 -12.42 -32.26
C LYS A 110 6.49 -11.77 -30.87
N SER A 111 5.34 -11.83 -30.22
CA SER A 111 5.13 -11.26 -28.90
C SER A 111 5.86 -12.03 -27.78
N PRO A 112 6.30 -11.36 -26.70
CA PRO A 112 6.85 -12.05 -25.54
C PRO A 112 5.78 -12.90 -24.86
N LEU A 113 6.13 -14.10 -24.40
CA LEU A 113 5.22 -14.96 -23.67
C LEU A 113 5.20 -14.55 -22.20
N VAL A 114 4.02 -14.38 -21.62
CA VAL A 114 3.84 -13.89 -20.25
C VAL A 114 2.93 -14.83 -19.48
N ALA A 115 3.32 -15.14 -18.24
CA ALA A 115 2.50 -15.88 -17.30
C ALA A 115 2.61 -15.28 -15.90
N LEU A 116 1.49 -15.32 -15.17
CA LEU A 116 1.42 -14.89 -13.78
C LEU A 116 1.10 -16.09 -12.89
N SER A 117 1.68 -16.11 -11.69
CA SER A 117 1.40 -17.14 -10.70
C SER A 117 1.39 -16.58 -9.28
N THR A 118 0.60 -17.15 -8.37
CA THR A 118 0.73 -16.80 -6.94
C THR A 118 1.99 -17.46 -6.34
N PRO A 119 2.75 -16.73 -5.50
CA PRO A 119 3.87 -17.31 -4.76
C PRO A 119 3.41 -18.40 -3.79
N LEU A 120 4.35 -19.26 -3.43
CA LEU A 120 4.12 -20.31 -2.43
C LEU A 120 4.28 -19.72 -1.02
N GLY A 121 3.25 -19.87 -0.19
CA GLY A 121 3.16 -19.29 1.17
C GLY A 121 1.94 -18.38 1.33
N ASP A 122 1.68 -17.90 2.55
CA ASP A 122 0.53 -17.04 2.91
C ASP A 122 0.58 -15.60 2.34
N ASP A 123 1.52 -15.32 1.43
CA ASP A 123 1.68 -14.01 0.82
C ASP A 123 0.62 -13.78 -0.29
N ARG A 124 -0.64 -13.59 0.13
CA ARG A 124 -1.81 -13.34 -0.72
C ARG A 124 -1.75 -12.01 -1.49
N ASP A 125 -0.74 -11.19 -1.22
CA ASP A 125 -0.54 -9.85 -1.76
C ASP A 125 0.68 -9.73 -2.68
N SER A 126 1.16 -10.86 -3.23
CA SER A 126 2.17 -10.85 -4.29
C SER A 126 1.86 -11.80 -5.45
N VAL A 127 2.55 -11.58 -6.56
CA VAL A 127 2.48 -12.36 -7.81
C VAL A 127 3.88 -12.55 -8.38
N HIS A 128 4.15 -13.72 -8.93
CA HIS A 128 5.33 -13.98 -9.75
C HIS A 128 4.99 -13.70 -11.22
N LEU A 129 5.77 -12.82 -11.84
CA LEU A 129 5.76 -12.56 -13.27
C LEU A 129 6.84 -13.40 -13.93
N TYR A 130 6.43 -14.29 -14.83
CA TYR A 130 7.31 -15.01 -15.76
C TYR A 130 7.15 -14.39 -17.15
N ALA A 131 8.26 -13.99 -17.75
CA ALA A 131 8.28 -13.44 -19.10
C ALA A 131 9.40 -14.08 -19.92
N LEU A 132 9.06 -14.61 -21.09
CA LEU A 132 9.95 -15.36 -21.96
C LEU A 132 10.03 -14.72 -23.36
N HIS A 133 11.24 -14.53 -23.84
CA HIS A 133 11.49 -14.09 -25.22
C HIS A 133 11.31 -15.29 -26.19
N PRO A 134 10.47 -15.17 -27.23
CA PRO A 134 10.07 -16.30 -28.07
C PRO A 134 11.20 -16.91 -28.91
N THR A 135 12.19 -16.11 -29.32
CA THR A 135 13.35 -16.56 -30.13
C THR A 135 14.65 -16.69 -29.33
N SER A 136 15.03 -15.70 -28.51
CA SER A 136 16.30 -15.73 -27.79
C SER A 136 16.33 -16.68 -26.57
N GLY A 137 15.16 -17.08 -26.07
CA GLY A 137 15.02 -17.95 -24.91
C GLY A 137 15.30 -17.29 -23.56
N TRP A 138 15.45 -15.96 -23.52
CA TRP A 138 15.58 -15.23 -22.24
C TRP A 138 14.31 -15.34 -21.42
N LEU A 139 14.41 -15.97 -20.25
CA LEU A 139 13.36 -16.12 -19.26
C LEU A 139 13.67 -15.26 -18.04
N VAL A 140 12.72 -14.40 -17.68
CA VAL A 140 12.80 -13.51 -16.52
C VAL A 140 11.70 -13.88 -15.52
N LEU A 141 12.08 -14.04 -14.25
CA LEU A 141 11.19 -14.15 -13.11
C LEU A 141 11.33 -12.91 -12.23
N ARG A 142 10.20 -12.28 -11.92
CA ARG A 142 10.12 -11.19 -10.94
C ARG A 142 8.99 -11.41 -9.96
N LYS A 143 9.28 -11.37 -8.65
CA LYS A 143 8.25 -11.28 -7.61
C LYS A 143 7.80 -9.82 -7.48
N ILE A 144 6.50 -9.61 -7.55
CA ILE A 144 5.85 -8.29 -7.45
C ILE A 144 4.86 -8.36 -6.30
N SER A 145 5.10 -7.57 -5.26
CA SER A 145 4.19 -7.42 -4.14
C SER A 145 3.35 -6.14 -4.27
N ARG A 146 2.24 -6.08 -3.53
CA ARG A 146 1.43 -4.85 -3.43
C ARG A 146 2.24 -3.67 -2.86
N ARG A 147 3.21 -3.94 -1.97
CA ARG A 147 4.15 -2.93 -1.45
C ARG A 147 5.01 -2.32 -2.56
N ASP A 148 5.43 -3.13 -3.54
CA ASP A 148 6.20 -2.67 -4.69
C ASP A 148 5.39 -1.72 -5.59
N MET A 149 4.06 -1.90 -5.67
CA MET A 149 3.19 -0.99 -6.42
C MET A 149 2.95 0.35 -5.72
N ARG A 150 2.88 0.34 -4.38
CA ARG A 150 2.66 1.55 -3.57
C ARG A 150 3.88 2.44 -3.46
N SER A 151 5.06 1.82 -3.31
CA SER A 151 6.29 2.56 -3.04
C SER A 151 6.74 3.43 -4.22
N LYS A 152 6.35 3.15 -5.47
CA LYS A 152 6.77 3.82 -6.74
C LYS A 152 8.29 3.94 -6.94
N ILE A 153 9.09 3.59 -5.94
CA ILE A 153 10.53 3.48 -5.93
C ILE A 153 10.83 2.02 -6.31
N PRO A 154 11.69 1.75 -7.28
CA PRO A 154 12.11 0.40 -7.59
C PRO A 154 12.95 -0.13 -6.42
N ILE A 155 12.28 -0.67 -5.39
CA ILE A 155 12.93 -1.54 -4.42
C ILE A 155 13.56 -2.66 -5.26
N MET A 156 14.84 -2.94 -5.04
CA MET A 156 15.58 -4.03 -5.68
C MET A 156 14.94 -5.38 -5.31
N THR A 157 13.81 -5.69 -5.92
CA THR A 157 13.20 -7.01 -5.90
C THR A 157 14.07 -7.92 -6.75
N HIS A 158 14.54 -9.02 -6.15
CA HIS A 158 15.38 -10.00 -6.83
C HIS A 158 14.74 -10.41 -8.16
N THR A 159 15.41 -10.08 -9.26
CA THR A 159 15.02 -10.51 -10.61
C THR A 159 15.93 -11.66 -10.97
N ALA A 160 15.36 -12.86 -11.12
CA ALA A 160 16.10 -14.00 -11.62
C ALA A 160 15.95 -14.06 -13.14
N LYS A 161 17.07 -14.31 -13.83
CA LYS A 161 17.07 -14.50 -15.26
C LYS A 161 17.88 -15.73 -15.65
N THR A 162 17.41 -16.42 -16.67
CA THR A 162 18.09 -17.56 -17.27
C THR A 162 17.81 -17.57 -18.77
N ARG A 163 18.68 -18.21 -19.54
CA ARG A 163 18.47 -18.40 -20.97
C ARG A 163 18.22 -19.87 -21.24
N ILE A 164 17.08 -20.19 -21.82
CA ILE A 164 16.80 -21.54 -22.30
C ILE A 164 17.59 -21.71 -23.60
N GLN A 165 18.72 -22.42 -23.51
CA GLN A 165 19.49 -22.81 -24.69
C GLN A 165 18.75 -23.94 -25.39
N ASP A 166 18.35 -23.71 -26.64
CA ASP A 166 17.81 -24.78 -27.47
C ASP A 166 18.99 -25.67 -27.89
N ILE A 167 19.02 -26.90 -27.39
CA ILE A 167 20.15 -27.81 -27.57
C ILE A 167 20.00 -28.46 -28.95
N ARG A 168 20.46 -27.79 -30.02
CA ARG A 168 20.86 -28.44 -31.29
C ARG A 168 21.72 -27.51 -32.17
N ASN A 169 22.97 -27.97 -32.36
CA ASN A 169 23.95 -27.68 -33.42
C ASN A 169 24.65 -26.31 -33.51
N ASP A 170 25.43 -25.94 -32.48
CA ASP A 170 26.63 -25.07 -32.66
C ASP A 170 27.91 -25.88 -32.92
N ASN A 171 27.81 -27.20 -33.15
CA ASN A 171 28.96 -28.07 -33.46
C ASN A 171 29.30 -28.12 -34.96
N ILE A 172 28.98 -27.10 -35.75
CA ILE A 172 29.71 -26.84 -36.99
C ILE A 172 30.89 -25.97 -36.60
N SER A 173 31.94 -26.63 -36.10
CA SER A 173 33.24 -26.02 -35.92
C SER A 173 33.75 -25.51 -37.26
N ASP A 174 34.18 -24.25 -37.27
CA ASP A 174 35.12 -23.67 -38.23
C ASP A 174 36.20 -24.68 -38.61
N SER A 175 36.06 -25.32 -39.78
CA SER A 175 37.16 -25.94 -40.49
C SER A 175 36.81 -26.07 -41.97
N ASP A 176 37.36 -25.14 -42.75
CA ASP A 176 37.82 -25.24 -44.14
C ASP A 176 37.04 -26.15 -45.10
N ILE A 177 36.14 -25.58 -45.92
CA ILE A 177 35.92 -26.03 -47.32
C ILE A 177 35.67 -24.83 -48.23
N ASP A 178 36.54 -24.72 -49.23
CA ASP A 178 36.50 -23.82 -50.39
C ASP A 178 35.25 -23.97 -51.28
N SER A 179 34.91 -22.87 -51.95
CA SER A 179 34.34 -22.74 -53.31
C SER A 179 33.03 -23.43 -53.69
N ASP A 180 32.10 -22.59 -54.16
CA ASP A 180 31.14 -22.83 -55.24
C ASP A 180 30.18 -24.02 -55.12
N SER A 181 29.08 -23.79 -54.40
CA SER A 181 27.76 -24.28 -54.85
C SER A 181 26.66 -23.39 -54.28
N ASP A 182 26.18 -22.48 -55.13
CA ASP A 182 24.84 -21.91 -55.02
C ASP A 182 23.78 -23.03 -55.09
N ASP A 183 22.64 -22.75 -54.46
CA ASP A 183 21.37 -23.47 -54.45
C ASP A 183 21.08 -24.50 -53.33
N MET A 184 20.07 -24.12 -52.54
CA MET A 184 19.23 -24.93 -51.64
C MET A 184 19.82 -25.28 -50.26
N ALA A 185 20.25 -24.28 -49.50
CA ALA A 185 20.15 -24.35 -48.04
C ALA A 185 18.64 -24.37 -47.68
N THR A 186 18.09 -25.56 -47.47
CA THR A 186 16.79 -25.75 -46.83
C THR A 186 16.80 -24.93 -45.55
N THR A 187 15.93 -23.94 -45.46
CA THR A 187 15.67 -23.16 -44.24
C THR A 187 15.32 -24.14 -43.12
N GLU A 188 16.32 -24.57 -42.34
CA GLU A 188 16.08 -25.32 -41.12
C GLU A 188 15.16 -24.47 -40.26
N GLU A 189 13.92 -24.93 -40.07
CA GLU A 189 12.92 -24.23 -39.26
C GLU A 189 13.52 -24.00 -37.86
N ARG A 190 13.92 -22.75 -37.59
CA ARG A 190 14.35 -22.31 -36.26
C ARG A 190 13.23 -22.61 -35.28
N SER A 191 13.54 -23.41 -34.25
CA SER A 191 12.61 -23.66 -33.16
C SER A 191 12.37 -22.37 -32.38
N TYR A 192 11.13 -22.11 -32.00
CA TYR A 192 10.76 -20.96 -31.18
C TYR A 192 9.79 -21.38 -30.08
N PHE A 193 9.77 -20.62 -28.99
CA PHE A 193 8.87 -20.87 -27.88
C PHE A 193 7.45 -20.43 -28.25
N ARG A 194 6.49 -21.35 -28.14
CA ARG A 194 5.07 -21.12 -28.50
C ARG A 194 4.16 -20.99 -27.29
N SER A 195 4.51 -21.59 -26.17
CA SER A 195 3.69 -21.62 -24.96
C SER A 195 4.52 -21.39 -23.71
N LEU A 196 3.96 -20.63 -22.78
CA LEU A 196 4.43 -20.47 -21.41
C LEU A 196 3.21 -20.65 -20.52
N THR A 197 3.18 -21.71 -19.71
CA THR A 197 2.03 -21.99 -18.83
C THR A 197 2.50 -22.14 -17.41
N CYS A 198 1.77 -21.50 -16.50
CA CYS A 198 1.96 -21.66 -15.07
C CYS A 198 0.66 -22.16 -14.43
N TYR A 199 0.79 -23.14 -13.55
CA TYR A 199 -0.26 -23.52 -12.62
C TYR A 199 0.43 -23.72 -11.28
N LYS A 200 -0.12 -23.08 -10.24
CA LYS A 200 0.52 -22.86 -8.93
C LYS A 200 2.02 -22.45 -9.05
N SER A 201 2.97 -23.38 -9.06
CA SER A 201 4.43 -23.10 -9.04
C SER A 201 5.33 -23.82 -10.07
N MET A 202 4.78 -24.52 -11.07
CA MET A 202 5.56 -25.07 -12.19
C MET A 202 5.33 -24.11 -13.30
N VAL A 203 6.41 -23.92 -13.99
CA VAL A 203 6.40 -23.20 -15.23
C VAL A 203 6.94 -24.18 -16.25
N VAL A 204 6.13 -24.41 -17.29
CA VAL A 204 6.60 -25.17 -18.45
C VAL A 204 6.50 -24.31 -19.67
N VAL A 205 7.49 -24.51 -20.51
CA VAL A 205 7.64 -23.88 -21.79
C VAL A 205 7.63 -24.95 -22.87
N GLY A 206 6.84 -24.72 -23.91
CA GLY A 206 6.79 -25.58 -25.10
C GLY A 206 7.37 -24.88 -26.32
N THR A 207 8.12 -25.63 -27.15
CA THR A 207 8.65 -25.15 -28.44
C THR A 207 7.74 -25.53 -29.60
N SER A 208 7.95 -24.90 -30.76
CA SER A 208 7.29 -25.26 -32.02
C SER A 208 7.60 -26.67 -32.51
N LYS A 209 8.76 -27.23 -32.13
CA LYS A 209 9.15 -28.63 -32.42
C LYS A 209 8.58 -29.63 -31.45
N GLY A 210 7.98 -29.13 -30.37
CA GLY A 210 7.44 -29.98 -29.34
C GLY A 210 8.43 -30.34 -28.25
N ASP A 211 9.51 -29.60 -28.05
CA ASP A 211 10.33 -29.76 -26.87
C ASP A 211 9.64 -29.13 -25.67
N LEU A 212 9.98 -29.65 -24.49
CA LEU A 212 9.47 -29.19 -23.23
C LEU A 212 10.57 -28.84 -22.27
N TYR A 213 10.42 -27.67 -21.68
CA TYR A 213 11.33 -27.17 -20.67
C TYR A 213 10.56 -26.96 -19.38
N TRP A 214 10.96 -27.73 -18.37
CA TRP A 214 10.55 -27.56 -17.01
C TRP A 214 11.38 -26.46 -16.35
N ILE A 215 10.73 -25.51 -15.67
CA ILE A 215 11.40 -24.43 -14.96
C ILE A 215 11.10 -24.54 -13.47
N THR A 216 12.17 -24.63 -12.67
CA THR A 216 12.13 -24.64 -11.21
C THR A 216 12.66 -23.32 -10.65
N HIS A 217 11.95 -22.75 -9.68
CA HIS A 217 12.43 -21.62 -8.89
C HIS A 217 13.09 -22.13 -7.60
N ILE A 218 14.37 -21.79 -7.38
CA ILE A 218 15.13 -22.15 -6.17
C ILE A 218 15.19 -20.94 -5.22
N ALA A 219 14.83 -21.13 -3.95
CA ALA A 219 14.61 -20.03 -3.01
C ALA A 219 15.89 -19.27 -2.58
N VAL A 220 17.08 -19.88 -2.60
CA VAL A 220 18.33 -19.23 -2.14
C VAL A 220 19.55 -19.76 -2.91
N PRO A 221 20.31 -18.91 -3.65
CA PRO A 221 19.88 -17.61 -4.20
C PRO A 221 18.82 -17.80 -5.29
N VAL A 222 17.90 -16.81 -5.45
CA VAL A 222 16.81 -16.83 -6.45
C VAL A 222 17.38 -17.15 -7.84
N SER A 223 17.24 -18.41 -8.25
CA SER A 223 17.77 -18.92 -9.50
C SER A 223 16.69 -19.75 -10.19
N LEU A 224 16.70 -19.67 -11.51
CA LEU A 224 15.81 -20.45 -12.37
C LEU A 224 16.60 -21.63 -12.90
N HIS A 225 16.22 -22.83 -12.49
CA HIS A 225 16.75 -24.06 -13.05
C HIS A 225 15.84 -24.54 -14.18
N VAL A 226 16.39 -24.60 -15.40
CA VAL A 226 15.67 -25.08 -16.58
C VAL A 226 16.14 -26.50 -16.87
N GLN A 227 15.20 -27.44 -16.89
CA GLN A 227 15.44 -28.83 -17.22
C GLN A 227 14.66 -29.17 -18.49
N ASN A 228 15.34 -29.70 -19.51
CA ASN A 228 14.66 -30.30 -20.64
C ASN A 228 13.97 -31.60 -20.16
N VAL A 229 12.68 -31.71 -20.42
CA VAL A 229 11.85 -32.88 -20.09
C VAL A 229 12.09 -33.92 -21.19
N LYS A 230 13.14 -34.74 -21.03
CA LYS A 230 13.43 -35.87 -21.92
C LYS A 230 12.95 -37.17 -21.29
N ALA A 231 12.33 -38.03 -22.10
CA ALA A 231 12.08 -39.40 -21.72
C ALA A 231 13.43 -40.09 -21.42
N GLN A 232 13.48 -40.94 -20.40
CA GLN A 232 14.65 -41.76 -20.15
C GLN A 232 14.72 -42.83 -21.26
N GLU A 233 15.56 -42.58 -22.27
CA GLU A 233 16.02 -43.61 -23.19
C GLU A 233 16.91 -44.57 -22.40
N ASN A 234 16.30 -45.52 -21.68
CA ASN A 234 16.98 -46.73 -21.23
C ASN A 234 15.96 -47.80 -20.84
N SER A 235 15.48 -48.52 -21.84
CA SER A 235 15.57 -49.98 -21.76
C SER A 235 16.95 -50.39 -22.31
N GLY A 236 17.95 -50.42 -21.41
CA GLY A 236 19.08 -51.34 -21.50
C GLY A 236 20.47 -50.76 -21.84
N PHE A 237 21.29 -50.70 -20.79
CA PHE A 237 22.75 -50.94 -20.82
C PHE A 237 23.65 -49.94 -21.56
N PHE A 238 24.07 -48.86 -20.89
CA PHE A 238 25.45 -48.66 -20.38
C PHE A 238 25.54 -47.29 -19.70
N THR A 239 25.98 -47.27 -18.44
CA THR A 239 26.52 -46.10 -17.75
C THR A 239 27.84 -45.66 -18.39
N HIS A 240 28.08 -44.36 -18.57
CA HIS A 240 29.14 -43.62 -17.85
C HIS A 240 29.32 -42.16 -18.35
N PHE A 241 29.16 -41.23 -17.40
CA PHE A 241 29.94 -40.02 -17.08
C PHE A 241 30.40 -39.01 -18.17
N PHE A 242 30.33 -37.73 -17.76
CA PHE A 242 30.59 -36.48 -18.46
C PHE A 242 32.01 -36.31 -19.08
N TYR A 243 32.04 -35.50 -20.16
CA TYR A 243 33.14 -34.79 -20.87
C TYR A 243 34.05 -35.54 -21.88
N GLY A 244 34.08 -35.01 -23.13
CA GLY A 244 35.33 -34.79 -23.88
C GLY A 244 35.66 -35.68 -25.11
N SER A 245 35.45 -35.13 -26.30
CA SER A 245 36.18 -35.26 -27.58
C SER A 245 36.65 -36.62 -28.17
N SER A 246 36.31 -36.77 -29.46
CA SER A 246 37.05 -37.29 -30.62
C SER A 246 37.47 -38.77 -30.72
N SER A 247 36.98 -39.35 -31.84
CA SER A 247 37.67 -40.19 -32.82
C SER A 247 38.34 -41.49 -32.37
N ALA A 248 37.84 -42.63 -32.88
CA ALA A 248 38.62 -43.50 -33.76
C ALA A 248 37.76 -44.61 -34.38
N ASN A 249 37.79 -44.66 -35.71
CA ASN A 249 37.74 -45.84 -36.57
C ASN A 249 38.05 -47.18 -35.87
N ASN A 250 37.30 -48.25 -36.17
CA ASN A 250 37.56 -49.11 -37.33
C ASN A 250 36.67 -50.38 -37.33
N ASN A 251 36.06 -50.60 -38.50
CA ASN A 251 36.00 -51.83 -39.30
C ASN A 251 35.33 -53.15 -38.82
N ASN A 252 34.42 -53.56 -39.72
CA ASN A 252 34.15 -54.92 -40.25
C ASN A 252 33.39 -55.89 -39.32
N ASN A 253 32.29 -56.54 -39.73
CA ASN A 253 31.89 -57.06 -41.04
C ASN A 253 30.36 -57.13 -41.19
N ASN A 254 29.87 -56.80 -42.40
CA ASN A 254 28.90 -57.53 -43.25
C ASN A 254 27.92 -58.53 -42.57
N LEU A 255 26.60 -58.52 -42.83
CA LEU A 255 26.00 -58.66 -44.16
C LEU A 255 24.46 -58.41 -44.13
N ALA A 256 23.99 -57.62 -45.11
CA ALA A 256 22.72 -57.68 -45.86
C ALA A 256 21.33 -57.54 -45.19
N GLY A 257 20.62 -56.46 -45.59
CA GLY A 257 19.15 -56.36 -45.58
C GLY A 257 18.61 -54.93 -45.68
N ASN A 258 18.60 -54.36 -46.90
CA ASN A 258 18.01 -53.06 -47.27
C ASN A 258 16.56 -52.85 -46.77
N THR A 259 16.27 -51.71 -46.11
CA THR A 259 15.57 -50.51 -46.65
C THR A 259 15.22 -49.54 -45.51
N ASP A 260 15.85 -48.34 -45.52
CA ASP A 260 15.31 -46.98 -45.28
C ASP A 260 13.90 -46.87 -44.61
N LEU A 261 13.62 -46.13 -43.53
CA LEU A 261 14.21 -44.92 -42.92
C LEU A 261 13.91 -44.89 -41.40
N SER A 262 14.94 -44.61 -40.60
CA SER A 262 14.86 -43.92 -39.29
C SER A 262 14.33 -42.49 -39.49
N SER A 263 13.54 -41.87 -38.62
CA SER A 263 13.92 -41.45 -37.26
C SER A 263 12.67 -41.01 -36.48
N SER A 264 12.43 -41.61 -35.32
CA SER A 264 12.43 -40.95 -33.99
C SER A 264 12.08 -39.46 -34.01
N ASP A 265 10.92 -39.10 -33.47
CA ASP A 265 10.72 -37.81 -32.81
C ASP A 265 9.61 -37.95 -31.75
N VAL A 266 10.06 -37.93 -30.49
CA VAL A 266 9.29 -38.20 -29.29
C VAL A 266 8.99 -36.89 -28.55
N ALA A 267 7.69 -36.69 -28.35
CA ALA A 267 6.99 -36.18 -27.18
C ALA A 267 7.19 -34.72 -26.71
N ALA A 268 6.31 -33.85 -27.23
CA ALA A 268 5.89 -32.59 -26.61
C ALA A 268 4.76 -32.74 -25.61
N SER A 269 4.80 -31.92 -24.55
CA SER A 269 3.68 -31.60 -23.65
C SER A 269 3.95 -30.63 -22.44
N ASN A 270 3.29 -29.47 -22.44
CA ASN A 270 3.14 -28.42 -21.41
C ASN A 270 2.63 -28.77 -19.96
N SER A 271 3.10 -27.99 -18.95
CA SER A 271 2.43 -27.34 -17.76
C SER A 271 2.17 -28.02 -16.38
N THR A 272 2.35 -27.27 -15.23
CA THR A 272 1.79 -27.41 -13.80
C THR A 272 2.54 -27.77 -12.41
N VAL A 273 2.74 -26.80 -11.46
CA VAL A 273 3.33 -26.77 -10.05
C VAL A 273 4.74 -27.32 -9.61
N VAL A 274 5.64 -26.54 -8.92
CA VAL A 274 6.62 -27.03 -7.87
C VAL A 274 6.52 -26.22 -6.57
N VAL A 275 5.67 -26.71 -5.66
CA VAL A 275 5.98 -26.90 -4.22
C VAL A 275 6.89 -28.14 -4.18
N PRO A 276 7.75 -28.37 -3.17
CA PRO A 276 8.53 -29.61 -3.04
C PRO A 276 7.73 -30.83 -3.51
N LEU A 277 8.21 -31.47 -4.57
CA LEU A 277 7.48 -32.53 -5.25
C LEU A 277 7.29 -33.72 -4.29
N SER A 278 6.07 -34.23 -4.24
CA SER A 278 5.80 -35.62 -3.88
C SER A 278 6.08 -36.50 -5.09
N ASN A 279 6.66 -37.68 -4.86
CA ASN A 279 6.85 -38.69 -5.90
C ASN A 279 5.48 -39.00 -6.57
N GLY A 280 5.42 -39.05 -7.91
CA GLY A 280 4.19 -39.39 -8.65
C GLY A 280 3.31 -38.23 -9.10
N THR A 281 3.81 -36.99 -9.20
CA THR A 281 3.02 -35.85 -9.71
C THR A 281 2.74 -36.05 -11.20
N LYS A 282 1.49 -35.82 -11.66
CA LYS A 282 1.05 -36.06 -13.04
C LYS A 282 0.58 -34.76 -13.70
N PHE A 283 0.95 -34.54 -14.96
CA PHE A 283 0.40 -33.46 -15.78
C PHE A 283 0.13 -33.91 -17.21
N LEU A 284 -0.76 -33.21 -17.92
CA LEU A 284 -1.11 -33.49 -19.31
C LEU A 284 -0.60 -32.40 -20.22
N ALA A 285 -0.19 -32.79 -21.41
CA ALA A 285 -0.32 -31.85 -22.50
C ALA A 285 -0.49 -32.41 -23.88
N VAL A 286 -0.77 -31.45 -24.75
CA VAL A 286 -1.39 -31.63 -26.02
C VAL A 286 -0.40 -31.22 -27.09
N SER A 287 -0.08 -32.16 -27.96
CA SER A 287 0.79 -31.98 -29.11
C SER A 287 0.04 -32.36 -30.39
N LYS A 288 0.40 -31.71 -31.50
CA LYS A 288 -0.07 -32.10 -32.83
C LYS A 288 0.41 -33.51 -33.21
N SER A 289 1.67 -33.84 -32.92
CA SER A 289 2.30 -35.09 -33.38
C SER A 289 1.97 -36.29 -32.50
N LEU A 290 1.81 -36.08 -31.19
CA LEU A 290 1.65 -37.20 -30.23
C LEU A 290 0.26 -37.26 -29.57
N GLY A 291 -0.61 -36.30 -29.88
CA GLY A 291 -1.90 -36.16 -29.23
C GLY A 291 -1.75 -35.74 -27.77
N VAL A 292 -2.46 -36.43 -26.86
CA VAL A 292 -2.42 -36.12 -25.43
C VAL A 292 -1.45 -37.06 -24.73
N VAL A 293 -0.42 -36.46 -24.13
CA VAL A 293 0.61 -37.16 -23.37
C VAL A 293 0.47 -36.81 -21.90
N ARG A 294 0.42 -37.83 -21.05
CA ARG A 294 0.50 -37.69 -19.59
C ARG A 294 1.95 -37.88 -19.16
N TRP A 295 2.49 -36.92 -18.45
CA TRP A 295 3.81 -37.05 -17.84
C TRP A 295 3.66 -37.33 -16.36
N THR A 296 4.40 -38.32 -15.88
CA THR A 296 4.50 -38.66 -14.46
C THR A 296 5.91 -38.32 -13.99
N THR A 297 6.02 -37.67 -12.85
CA THR A 297 7.30 -37.32 -12.24
C THR A 297 7.75 -38.39 -11.26
N GLU A 298 8.98 -38.87 -11.43
CA GLU A 298 9.68 -39.76 -10.52
C GLU A 298 10.86 -39.01 -9.90
N LEU A 299 10.90 -38.97 -8.57
CA LEU A 299 11.98 -38.33 -7.84
C LEU A 299 12.97 -39.41 -7.35
N PRO A 300 14.18 -39.51 -7.93
CA PRO A 300 15.22 -40.32 -7.33
C PRO A 300 15.56 -39.79 -5.94
N ILE A 301 15.55 -40.69 -4.95
CA ILE A 301 15.59 -40.45 -3.49
C ILE A 301 16.78 -39.57 -3.01
N ALA A 302 17.76 -39.28 -3.87
CA ALA A 302 19.01 -38.62 -3.52
C ALA A 302 19.22 -37.19 -4.06
N SER A 303 18.39 -36.63 -4.95
CA SER A 303 18.59 -35.25 -5.45
C SER A 303 17.29 -34.50 -5.72
N GLY A 304 16.97 -33.51 -4.88
CA GLY A 304 15.79 -32.64 -5.04
C GLY A 304 15.82 -31.68 -6.24
N HIS A 305 16.78 -31.82 -7.16
CA HIS A 305 16.99 -30.96 -8.32
C HIS A 305 16.83 -31.67 -9.67
N HIS A 306 16.69 -33.00 -9.67
CA HIS A 306 16.49 -33.79 -10.88
C HIS A 306 15.24 -34.64 -10.72
N ALA A 307 14.24 -34.34 -11.54
CA ALA A 307 13.06 -35.18 -11.72
C ALA A 307 13.22 -35.98 -13.01
N ILE A 308 12.90 -37.27 -12.95
CA ILE A 308 12.72 -38.11 -14.14
C ILE A 308 11.26 -37.94 -14.56
N PHE A 309 11.04 -37.70 -15.84
CA PHE A 309 9.70 -37.54 -16.39
C PHE A 309 9.41 -38.70 -17.32
N THR A 310 8.41 -39.50 -16.96
CA THR A 310 7.98 -40.65 -17.73
C THR A 310 6.74 -40.27 -18.55
N PRO A 311 6.82 -40.20 -19.89
CA PRO A 311 5.65 -39.94 -20.72
C PRO A 311 4.81 -41.20 -20.87
N THR A 312 3.49 -41.05 -20.82
CA THR A 312 2.50 -42.05 -21.21
C THR A 312 1.58 -41.40 -22.24
N GLN A 313 1.65 -41.87 -23.49
CA GLN A 313 0.73 -41.42 -24.52
C GLN A 313 -0.66 -41.96 -24.21
N LEU A 314 -1.65 -41.08 -24.08
CA LEU A 314 -3.03 -41.45 -23.76
C LEU A 314 -3.89 -41.65 -25.02
N GLY A 315 -3.51 -41.00 -26.12
CA GLY A 315 -4.17 -41.14 -27.42
C GLY A 315 -3.71 -40.09 -28.42
N ASN A 316 -3.71 -40.46 -29.71
CA ASN A 316 -3.43 -39.57 -30.83
C ASN A 316 -4.74 -39.01 -31.39
N PHE A 317 -4.81 -37.69 -31.65
CA PHE A 317 -5.98 -37.09 -32.31
C PHE A 317 -6.23 -37.68 -33.71
N ASN A 318 -5.19 -38.16 -34.40
CA ASN A 318 -5.34 -38.77 -35.72
C ASN A 318 -5.92 -40.19 -35.66
N GLU A 319 -5.66 -40.95 -34.58
CA GLU A 319 -6.12 -42.35 -34.43
C GLU A 319 -7.46 -42.47 -33.69
N THR A 320 -7.82 -41.47 -32.87
CA THR A 320 -9.10 -41.47 -32.13
C THR A 320 -10.28 -40.91 -32.93
N MET A 321 -10.03 -40.20 -34.04
CA MET A 321 -11.07 -39.61 -34.90
C MET A 321 -11.74 -40.63 -35.85
N THR A 322 -11.10 -41.77 -36.12
CA THR A 322 -11.63 -42.81 -37.02
C THR A 322 -12.77 -43.66 -36.41
N LEU A 323 -13.09 -43.47 -35.12
CA LEU A 323 -14.12 -44.27 -34.42
C LEU A 323 -15.43 -43.52 -34.14
N SER A 324 -15.48 -42.20 -34.35
CA SER A 324 -16.66 -41.37 -34.07
C SER A 324 -17.44 -40.95 -35.33
N SER A 325 -17.36 -41.72 -36.41
CA SER A 325 -18.03 -41.41 -37.70
C SER A 325 -19.53 -41.72 -37.66
N SER A 326 -20.32 -40.75 -37.19
CA SER A 326 -21.72 -40.57 -37.61
C SER A 326 -21.95 -39.28 -38.40
N SER A 327 -20.90 -38.56 -38.81
CA SER A 327 -21.00 -37.37 -39.66
C SER A 327 -20.01 -37.39 -40.83
N GLU A 328 -20.51 -37.03 -42.00
CA GLU A 328 -20.03 -37.27 -43.37
C GLU A 328 -18.70 -36.62 -43.82
N ASP A 329 -17.81 -36.13 -42.96
CA ASP A 329 -16.54 -35.50 -43.40
C ASP A 329 -15.33 -36.04 -42.62
N ASP A 330 -14.50 -36.88 -43.25
CA ASP A 330 -13.17 -37.23 -42.73
C ASP A 330 -12.27 -35.97 -42.74
N TRP A 331 -11.73 -35.58 -41.59
CA TRP A 331 -10.86 -34.40 -41.46
C TRP A 331 -9.61 -34.69 -40.61
N LYS A 332 -8.53 -33.96 -40.88
CA LYS A 332 -7.22 -34.11 -40.21
C LYS A 332 -6.85 -32.86 -39.43
N VAL A 333 -6.18 -33.02 -38.28
CA VAL A 333 -5.71 -31.91 -37.45
C VAL A 333 -4.52 -31.22 -38.11
N GLN A 334 -4.70 -29.95 -38.49
CA GLN A 334 -3.62 -29.11 -39.02
C GLN A 334 -2.88 -28.40 -37.89
N GLU A 335 -3.59 -27.80 -36.93
CA GLU A 335 -3.00 -27.02 -35.85
C GLU A 335 -3.90 -27.00 -34.61
N VAL A 336 -3.33 -27.27 -33.43
CA VAL A 336 -4.02 -27.05 -32.14
C VAL A 336 -3.81 -25.60 -31.73
N LEU A 337 -4.89 -24.81 -31.72
CA LEU A 337 -4.81 -23.37 -31.45
C LEU A 337 -4.79 -23.08 -29.95
N ARG A 338 -5.60 -23.79 -29.15
CA ARG A 338 -5.60 -23.71 -27.68
C ARG A 338 -6.21 -24.98 -27.10
N ALA A 339 -5.65 -25.50 -26.01
CA ALA A 339 -6.25 -26.56 -25.19
C ALA A 339 -6.37 -26.16 -23.72
N VAL A 340 -7.43 -26.57 -23.02
CA VAL A 340 -7.60 -26.43 -21.56
C VAL A 340 -8.15 -27.73 -20.98
N ILE A 341 -7.76 -28.05 -19.74
CA ILE A 341 -8.30 -29.20 -19.01
C ILE A 341 -9.48 -28.73 -18.14
N SER A 342 -10.50 -29.57 -18.01
CA SER A 342 -11.59 -29.34 -17.06
C SER A 342 -11.08 -29.39 -15.62
N ILE A 343 -11.79 -28.71 -14.70
CA ILE A 343 -11.35 -28.55 -13.30
C ILE A 343 -11.29 -29.89 -12.55
N ASP A 344 -12.15 -30.84 -12.93
CA ASP A 344 -12.18 -32.22 -12.43
C ASP A 344 -11.14 -33.14 -13.11
N ASN A 345 -10.33 -32.61 -14.04
CA ASN A 345 -9.36 -33.34 -14.86
C ASN A 345 -9.95 -34.49 -15.71
N ARG A 346 -11.28 -34.55 -15.90
CA ARG A 346 -11.95 -35.61 -16.67
C ARG A 346 -11.96 -35.35 -18.18
N PHE A 347 -11.93 -34.08 -18.59
CA PHE A 347 -12.08 -33.67 -19.98
C PHE A 347 -10.96 -32.72 -20.43
N VAL A 348 -10.57 -32.85 -21.69
CA VAL A 348 -9.66 -31.95 -22.39
C VAL A 348 -10.44 -31.27 -23.50
N HIS A 349 -10.49 -29.94 -23.45
CA HIS A 349 -11.16 -29.10 -24.44
C HIS A 349 -10.11 -28.47 -25.35
N CYS A 350 -10.23 -28.68 -26.66
CA CYS A 350 -9.28 -28.14 -27.64
C CYS A 350 -10.02 -27.37 -28.74
N ILE A 351 -9.53 -26.18 -29.07
CA ILE A 351 -9.86 -25.50 -30.33
C ILE A 351 -8.78 -25.85 -31.35
N VAL A 352 -9.20 -26.46 -32.44
CA VAL A 352 -8.30 -27.05 -33.44
C VAL A 352 -8.70 -26.57 -34.83
N ARG A 353 -7.71 -26.23 -35.64
CA ARG A 353 -7.85 -26.06 -37.08
C ARG A 353 -7.62 -27.40 -37.75
N GLY A 354 -8.59 -27.85 -38.52
CA GLY A 354 -8.53 -29.10 -39.27
C GLY A 354 -8.77 -28.88 -40.76
N THR A 355 -8.30 -29.80 -41.59
CA THR A 355 -8.56 -29.81 -43.04
C THR A 355 -9.36 -31.04 -43.40
N ILE A 356 -10.43 -30.88 -44.17
CA ILE A 356 -11.18 -32.02 -44.70
C ILE A 356 -10.30 -32.77 -45.70
N VAL A 357 -10.23 -34.09 -45.56
CA VAL A 357 -9.34 -34.96 -46.34
C VAL A 357 -9.70 -34.94 -47.82
N GLU A 358 -10.99 -34.92 -48.15
CA GLU A 358 -11.47 -34.96 -49.54
C GLU A 358 -11.42 -33.59 -50.24
N SER A 359 -11.82 -32.51 -49.56
CA SER A 359 -11.92 -31.17 -50.17
C SER A 359 -10.70 -30.29 -49.94
N GLY A 360 -9.83 -30.62 -48.99
CA GLY A 360 -8.75 -29.76 -48.52
C GLY A 360 -9.22 -28.50 -47.78
N GLU A 361 -10.54 -28.36 -47.54
CA GLU A 361 -11.12 -27.19 -46.90
C GLU A 361 -10.68 -27.11 -45.43
N SER A 362 -10.09 -25.98 -45.02
CA SER A 362 -9.77 -25.67 -43.63
C SER A 362 -11.06 -25.36 -42.87
N ARG A 363 -11.22 -25.92 -41.65
CA ARG A 363 -12.36 -25.73 -40.73
C ARG A 363 -11.87 -25.63 -39.29
N LEU A 364 -12.69 -25.02 -38.42
CA LEU A 364 -12.44 -24.94 -36.98
C LEU A 364 -13.33 -25.89 -36.20
N TYR A 365 -12.73 -26.61 -35.26
CA TYR A 365 -13.40 -27.59 -34.42
C TYR A 365 -13.14 -27.31 -32.94
N TRP A 366 -14.19 -27.43 -32.12
CA TRP A 366 -14.09 -27.54 -30.68
C TRP A 366 -14.22 -29.02 -30.28
N ILE A 367 -13.09 -29.62 -29.94
CA ILE A 367 -13.02 -31.03 -29.51
C ILE A 367 -13.18 -31.12 -27.99
N VAL A 368 -14.00 -32.08 -27.55
CA VAL A 368 -14.11 -32.51 -26.16
C VAL A 368 -13.65 -33.96 -26.08
N ALA A 369 -12.52 -34.18 -25.41
CA ALA A 369 -11.96 -35.51 -25.21
C ALA A 369 -12.04 -35.90 -23.73
N ARG A 370 -12.59 -37.08 -23.44
CA ARG A 370 -12.61 -37.67 -22.10
C ARG A 370 -11.31 -38.41 -21.86
N VAL A 371 -10.75 -38.21 -20.68
CA VAL A 371 -9.53 -38.87 -20.24
C VAL A 371 -9.87 -39.87 -19.14
N ASN A 372 -9.74 -41.16 -19.45
CA ASN A 372 -9.99 -42.23 -18.49
C ASN A 372 -8.67 -42.63 -17.77
N GLY A 373 -8.75 -43.02 -16.50
CA GLY A 373 -7.58 -43.51 -15.74
C GLY A 373 -6.72 -42.43 -15.07
N ILE A 374 -7.29 -41.27 -14.73
CA ILE A 374 -6.61 -40.20 -13.97
C ILE A 374 -6.89 -40.28 -12.46
N SER A 375 -7.96 -40.95 -12.00
CA SER A 375 -8.27 -41.07 -10.57
C SER A 375 -7.29 -41.98 -9.82
N ASP A 376 -6.82 -41.55 -8.65
CA ASP A 376 -5.88 -42.26 -7.77
C ASP A 376 -6.36 -43.64 -7.25
N ILE A 377 -7.58 -44.05 -7.60
CA ILE A 377 -8.24 -45.25 -7.05
C ILE A 377 -8.05 -46.50 -7.94
N ASP A 378 -7.69 -46.36 -9.22
CA ASP A 378 -7.59 -47.48 -10.18
C ASP A 378 -6.17 -47.65 -10.75
N GLU A 379 -5.27 -48.27 -10.00
CA GLU A 379 -3.85 -48.49 -10.40
C GLU A 379 -3.63 -49.51 -11.54
N LYS A 380 -4.67 -50.04 -12.20
CA LYS A 380 -4.52 -51.18 -13.14
C LYS A 380 -5.23 -51.06 -14.50
N LYS A 381 -5.83 -49.93 -14.85
CA LYS A 381 -6.38 -49.73 -16.20
C LYS A 381 -5.50 -48.77 -17.01
N ASP A 382 -5.11 -49.20 -18.21
CA ASP A 382 -4.40 -48.35 -19.16
C ASP A 382 -5.20 -47.07 -19.38
N ALA A 383 -4.56 -45.92 -19.15
CA ALA A 383 -5.20 -44.63 -19.29
C ALA A 383 -5.41 -44.34 -20.79
N THR A 384 -6.66 -44.25 -21.22
CA THR A 384 -7.03 -44.02 -22.62
C THR A 384 -7.75 -42.68 -22.75
N MET A 385 -7.47 -41.95 -23.83
CA MET A 385 -8.26 -40.81 -24.26
C MET A 385 -9.28 -41.23 -25.32
N MET A 386 -10.52 -40.77 -25.18
CA MET A 386 -11.56 -40.94 -26.19
C MET A 386 -12.15 -39.58 -26.53
N ILE A 387 -12.21 -39.24 -27.81
CA ILE A 387 -12.94 -38.06 -28.26
C ILE A 387 -14.42 -38.36 -28.06
N VAL A 388 -15.06 -37.60 -27.18
CA VAL A 388 -16.49 -37.74 -26.91
C VAL A 388 -17.28 -36.91 -27.90
N ARG A 389 -16.77 -35.72 -28.26
CA ARG A 389 -17.46 -34.78 -29.15
C ARG A 389 -16.49 -33.97 -29.99
N SER A 390 -16.94 -33.61 -31.18
CA SER A 390 -16.32 -32.60 -32.03
C SER A 390 -17.42 -31.67 -32.53
N HIS A 391 -17.31 -30.38 -32.23
CA HIS A 391 -18.24 -29.37 -32.71
C HIS A 391 -17.58 -28.54 -33.80
N TRP A 392 -18.12 -28.59 -35.03
CA TRP A 392 -17.70 -27.69 -36.10
C TRP A 392 -18.20 -26.27 -35.83
N LEU A 393 -17.27 -25.30 -35.80
CA LEU A 393 -17.57 -23.88 -35.63
C LEU A 393 -17.86 -23.22 -36.98
N SER A 394 -19.00 -23.58 -37.59
CA SER A 394 -19.42 -23.15 -38.94
C SER A 394 -19.55 -21.62 -39.11
N ARG A 395 -19.61 -20.88 -38.01
CA ARG A 395 -19.65 -19.41 -37.98
C ARG A 395 -18.43 -18.75 -38.65
N PHE A 396 -17.29 -19.42 -38.70
CA PHE A 396 -16.05 -18.87 -39.25
C PHE A 396 -15.76 -19.40 -40.65
N ALA A 397 -16.13 -18.62 -41.67
CA ALA A 397 -15.89 -18.97 -43.08
C ALA A 397 -14.40 -18.98 -43.47
N LEU A 398 -13.55 -18.25 -42.75
CA LEU A 398 -12.10 -18.15 -43.00
C LEU A 398 -11.30 -18.57 -41.74
N PRO A 399 -11.21 -19.87 -41.45
CA PRO A 399 -10.60 -20.38 -40.21
C PRO A 399 -9.09 -20.08 -40.07
N ASP A 400 -8.41 -19.82 -41.18
CA ASP A 400 -6.99 -19.43 -41.19
C ASP A 400 -6.76 -18.02 -40.64
N GLN A 401 -7.81 -17.19 -40.65
CA GLN A 401 -7.79 -15.80 -40.19
C GLN A 401 -8.31 -15.65 -38.75
N VAL A 402 -8.85 -16.72 -38.16
CA VAL A 402 -9.37 -16.70 -36.79
C VAL A 402 -8.25 -16.74 -35.76
N ARG A 403 -8.36 -15.87 -34.75
CA ARG A 403 -7.47 -15.85 -33.59
C ARG A 403 -8.24 -16.30 -32.35
N VAL A 404 -7.71 -17.30 -31.65
CA VAL A 404 -8.23 -17.70 -30.33
C VAL A 404 -7.60 -16.78 -29.30
N LEU A 405 -8.42 -15.92 -28.67
CA LEU A 405 -7.96 -14.92 -27.70
C LEU A 405 -7.85 -15.49 -26.29
N GLY A 406 -8.60 -16.56 -26.00
CA GLY A 406 -8.55 -17.30 -24.74
C GLY A 406 -9.48 -18.51 -24.73
N LEU A 407 -9.17 -19.46 -23.85
CA LEU A 407 -9.97 -20.66 -23.57
C LEU A 407 -9.82 -21.02 -22.09
N VAL A 408 -10.94 -21.11 -21.38
CA VAL A 408 -11.01 -21.22 -19.92
C VAL A 408 -12.13 -22.19 -19.51
N SER A 409 -11.84 -23.10 -18.59
CA SER A 409 -12.84 -23.96 -17.95
C SER A 409 -13.27 -23.38 -16.60
N CYS A 410 -14.56 -23.37 -16.29
CA CYS A 410 -15.11 -22.90 -15.02
C CYS A 410 -15.57 -24.08 -14.12
N GLU A 411 -15.85 -23.81 -12.84
CA GLU A 411 -16.28 -24.81 -11.84
C GLU A 411 -17.67 -25.39 -12.11
N ASN A 412 -18.51 -24.68 -12.86
CA ASN A 412 -19.84 -25.12 -13.24
C ASN A 412 -19.86 -25.98 -14.53
N GLU A 413 -18.75 -26.66 -14.82
CA GLU A 413 -18.51 -27.48 -16.04
C GLU A 413 -18.67 -26.72 -17.37
N THR A 414 -18.91 -25.41 -17.35
CA THR A 414 -18.99 -24.58 -18.55
C THR A 414 -17.60 -24.17 -19.00
N VAL A 415 -17.33 -24.29 -20.30
CA VAL A 415 -16.05 -23.87 -20.88
C VAL A 415 -16.29 -22.69 -21.80
N TYR A 416 -15.54 -21.61 -21.60
CA TYR A 416 -15.65 -20.38 -22.38
C TYR A 416 -14.47 -20.22 -23.33
N ALA A 417 -14.76 -19.80 -24.55
CA ALA A 417 -13.77 -19.44 -25.57
C ALA A 417 -14.07 -18.03 -26.11
N ALA A 418 -13.03 -17.22 -26.30
CA ALA A 418 -13.12 -15.96 -27.01
C ALA A 418 -12.36 -16.07 -28.33
N LEU A 419 -13.04 -15.84 -29.44
CA LEU A 419 -12.48 -15.92 -30.79
C LEU A 419 -12.65 -14.60 -31.52
N SER A 420 -11.66 -14.24 -32.33
CA SER A 420 -11.71 -13.08 -33.20
C SER A 420 -11.65 -13.48 -34.66
N ASP A 421 -12.54 -12.91 -35.48
CA ASP A 421 -12.55 -13.09 -36.94
C ASP A 421 -11.58 -12.13 -37.66
N ALA A 422 -11.52 -12.22 -38.98
CA ALA A 422 -10.69 -11.36 -39.83
C ALA A 422 -11.03 -9.86 -39.75
N ASN A 423 -12.28 -9.53 -39.40
CA ASN A 423 -12.77 -8.16 -39.23
C ASN A 423 -12.56 -7.65 -37.80
N ASN A 424 -11.84 -8.42 -36.97
CA ASN A 424 -11.66 -8.24 -35.55
C ASN A 424 -12.98 -8.22 -34.72
N SER A 425 -14.07 -8.80 -35.23
CA SER A 425 -15.23 -9.07 -34.38
C SER A 425 -14.84 -10.07 -33.33
N VAL A 426 -15.27 -9.83 -32.09
CA VAL A 426 -15.07 -10.78 -31.01
C VAL A 426 -16.37 -11.53 -30.74
N ILE A 427 -16.27 -12.85 -30.77
CA ILE A 427 -17.34 -13.78 -30.44
C ILE A 427 -16.94 -14.53 -29.19
N VAL A 428 -17.81 -14.50 -28.18
CA VAL A 428 -17.65 -15.28 -26.96
C VAL A 428 -18.56 -16.49 -27.06
N MET A 429 -17.99 -17.67 -26.87
CA MET A 429 -18.69 -18.95 -26.92
C MET A 429 -18.62 -19.62 -25.55
N ALA A 430 -19.72 -20.24 -25.12
CA ALA A 430 -19.82 -21.07 -23.95
C ALA A 430 -20.29 -22.46 -24.37
N LEU A 431 -19.49 -23.48 -24.06
CA LEU A 431 -19.90 -24.86 -24.15
C LEU A 431 -20.57 -25.25 -22.83
N VAL A 432 -21.88 -25.47 -22.87
CA VAL A 432 -22.71 -25.71 -21.68
C VAL A 432 -23.19 -27.17 -21.70
N PRO A 433 -23.13 -27.88 -20.56
CA PRO A 433 -23.73 -29.21 -20.46
C PRO A 433 -25.26 -29.11 -20.59
N GLY A 434 -25.84 -29.77 -21.59
CA GLY A 434 -27.29 -29.82 -21.79
C GLY A 434 -27.80 -31.25 -21.64
N GLY A 435 -28.70 -31.49 -20.69
CA GLY A 435 -29.42 -32.76 -20.54
C GLY A 435 -28.53 -34.03 -20.50
N GLU A 436 -29.15 -35.20 -20.66
CA GLU A 436 -28.49 -36.50 -20.44
C GLU A 436 -27.29 -36.80 -21.35
N ASP A 437 -27.07 -36.07 -22.47
CA ASP A 437 -25.83 -36.18 -23.24
C ASP A 437 -25.73 -35.14 -24.40
N ASP A 438 -26.10 -33.87 -24.23
CA ASP A 438 -25.96 -32.85 -25.30
C ASP A 438 -25.24 -31.57 -24.83
N HIS A 439 -23.93 -31.49 -25.06
CA HIS A 439 -23.20 -30.21 -24.93
C HIS A 439 -23.63 -29.28 -26.06
N ILE A 440 -24.10 -28.08 -25.71
CA ILE A 440 -24.54 -27.09 -26.68
C ILE A 440 -23.60 -25.89 -26.62
N ILE A 441 -23.06 -25.51 -27.78
CA ILE A 441 -22.34 -24.24 -27.91
C ILE A 441 -23.37 -23.12 -27.97
N LYS A 442 -23.26 -22.20 -27.03
CA LYS A 442 -23.96 -20.92 -27.03
C LYS A 442 -22.95 -19.84 -27.35
N GLU A 443 -23.35 -18.87 -28.15
CA GLU A 443 -22.44 -17.82 -28.60
C GLU A 443 -23.10 -16.45 -28.47
N VAL A 444 -22.28 -15.41 -28.32
CA VAL A 444 -22.70 -14.01 -28.31
C VAL A 444 -21.67 -13.13 -28.99
N ASP A 445 -22.16 -12.23 -29.82
CA ASP A 445 -21.35 -11.16 -30.41
C ASP A 445 -21.17 -10.03 -29.42
N LEU A 446 -19.92 -9.61 -29.21
CA LEU A 446 -19.65 -8.39 -28.46
C LEU A 446 -19.92 -7.16 -29.35
N PRO A 447 -20.59 -6.12 -28.83
CA PRO A 447 -20.95 -4.95 -29.61
C PRO A 447 -19.70 -4.16 -30.01
N ARG A 448 -19.32 -4.23 -31.31
CA ARG A 448 -18.10 -3.59 -31.86
C ARG A 448 -17.94 -2.10 -31.54
N ARG A 449 -19.05 -1.36 -31.35
CA ARG A 449 -19.02 0.08 -31.02
C ARG A 449 -18.61 0.38 -29.58
N GLU A 450 -18.95 -0.53 -28.65
CA GLU A 450 -18.75 -0.32 -27.21
C GLU A 450 -17.52 -1.09 -26.70
N VAL A 451 -17.18 -2.18 -27.39
CA VAL A 451 -16.09 -3.08 -27.05
C VAL A 451 -15.17 -3.18 -28.26
N PRO A 452 -14.07 -2.41 -28.28
CA PRO A 452 -13.01 -2.66 -29.26
C PRO A 452 -12.28 -3.96 -28.89
N ASN A 453 -11.51 -4.49 -29.84
CA ASN A 453 -10.89 -5.82 -29.83
C ASN A 453 -10.38 -6.28 -28.45
N LEU A 454 -10.61 -7.53 -28.06
CA LEU A 454 -10.03 -8.05 -26.82
C LEU A 454 -8.51 -8.22 -26.96
N LEU A 455 -7.80 -8.00 -25.86
CA LEU A 455 -6.37 -8.22 -25.78
C LEU A 455 -6.04 -9.73 -25.77
N PRO A 456 -4.96 -10.17 -26.45
CA PRO A 456 -4.58 -11.58 -26.49
C PRO A 456 -4.24 -12.12 -25.10
N ASN A 457 -4.72 -13.32 -24.76
CA ASN A 457 -4.44 -14.04 -23.51
C ASN A 457 -4.83 -13.29 -22.23
N MET A 458 -5.71 -12.30 -22.34
CA MET A 458 -6.30 -11.56 -21.20
C MET A 458 -7.67 -12.14 -20.82
N MET A 459 -7.78 -13.47 -20.81
CA MET A 459 -9.00 -14.19 -20.46
C MET A 459 -8.73 -15.12 -19.27
N GLU A 460 -9.54 -15.01 -18.23
CA GLU A 460 -9.44 -15.85 -17.03
C GLU A 460 -10.83 -16.24 -16.52
N GLN A 461 -10.89 -17.32 -15.74
CA GLN A 461 -12.11 -17.73 -15.06
C GLN A 461 -12.52 -16.65 -14.07
N ASP A 462 -13.76 -16.21 -14.15
CA ASP A 462 -14.30 -15.32 -13.14
C ASP A 462 -14.81 -16.16 -11.96
N MET A 463 -13.98 -16.25 -10.93
CA MET A 463 -14.28 -16.99 -9.69
C MET A 463 -15.60 -16.54 -9.03
N VAL A 464 -16.06 -15.30 -9.30
CA VAL A 464 -17.26 -14.74 -8.69
C VAL A 464 -18.53 -15.26 -9.35
N THR A 465 -18.60 -15.22 -10.69
CA THR A 465 -19.85 -15.51 -11.42
C THR A 465 -19.83 -16.80 -12.23
N TYR A 466 -18.74 -17.58 -12.17
CA TYR A 466 -18.49 -18.75 -13.02
C TYR A 466 -18.56 -18.42 -14.53
N GLY A 467 -18.33 -17.15 -14.87
CA GLY A 467 -18.18 -16.67 -16.24
C GLY A 467 -16.71 -16.56 -16.63
N CYS A 468 -16.44 -15.76 -17.66
CA CYS A 468 -15.10 -15.39 -18.05
C CYS A 468 -14.88 -13.88 -17.89
N TYR A 469 -13.72 -13.51 -17.35
CA TYR A 469 -13.22 -12.14 -17.34
C TYR A 469 -12.34 -11.92 -18.57
N MET A 470 -12.48 -10.78 -19.22
CA MET A 470 -11.78 -10.40 -20.45
C MET A 470 -11.37 -8.93 -20.41
N VAL A 471 -10.29 -8.55 -21.08
CA VAL A 471 -9.89 -7.12 -21.20
C VAL A 471 -9.94 -6.67 -22.64
N ALA A 472 -10.69 -5.60 -22.90
CA ALA A 472 -10.84 -4.96 -24.20
C ALA A 472 -9.74 -3.92 -24.48
N SER A 473 -9.49 -3.63 -25.76
CA SER A 473 -8.48 -2.68 -26.20
C SER A 473 -8.80 -1.22 -25.83
N SER A 474 -10.02 -0.95 -25.37
CA SER A 474 -10.44 0.33 -24.77
C SER A 474 -9.90 0.51 -23.35
N GLY A 475 -9.24 -0.51 -22.79
CA GLY A 475 -8.88 -0.53 -21.38
C GLY A 475 -10.08 -0.84 -20.46
N ILE A 476 -11.14 -1.43 -21.01
CA ILE A 476 -12.32 -1.85 -20.25
C ILE A 476 -12.19 -3.35 -19.94
N GLY A 477 -12.25 -3.71 -18.66
CA GLY A 477 -12.35 -5.10 -18.24
C GLY A 477 -13.81 -5.52 -18.16
N MET A 478 -14.13 -6.59 -18.86
CA MET A 478 -15.47 -7.11 -19.07
C MET A 478 -15.64 -8.49 -18.46
N ARG A 479 -16.86 -8.79 -18.08
CA ARG A 479 -17.29 -10.11 -17.61
C ARG A 479 -18.36 -10.61 -18.56
N ALA A 480 -18.18 -11.80 -19.12
CA ALA A 480 -19.24 -12.48 -19.86
C ALA A 480 -19.65 -13.75 -19.13
N ARG A 481 -20.96 -13.93 -18.97
CA ARG A 481 -21.57 -15.09 -18.35
C ARG A 481 -22.73 -15.57 -19.19
N PHE A 482 -22.79 -16.87 -19.40
CA PHE A 482 -23.99 -17.53 -19.89
C PHE A 482 -24.87 -17.92 -18.71
N THR A 483 -26.13 -17.50 -18.73
CA THR A 483 -27.13 -17.86 -17.72
C THR A 483 -28.16 -18.76 -18.40
N PRO A 484 -28.12 -20.09 -18.19
CA PRO A 484 -29.08 -20.99 -18.83
C PRO A 484 -30.50 -20.57 -18.44
N GLN A 485 -31.33 -20.31 -19.45
CA GLN A 485 -32.76 -20.14 -19.24
C GLN A 485 -33.31 -21.47 -18.74
N GLN A 486 -33.72 -21.54 -17.48
CA GLN A 486 -34.65 -22.58 -17.07
C GLN A 486 -35.90 -22.43 -17.95
N LEU A 487 -36.33 -23.52 -18.61
CA LEU A 487 -37.56 -23.59 -19.38
C LEU A 487 -38.70 -22.95 -18.58
N ILE A 488 -39.05 -21.71 -18.93
CA ILE A 488 -40.21 -21.01 -18.39
C ILE A 488 -41.43 -21.73 -18.96
N GLY A 489 -41.94 -22.70 -18.21
CA GLY A 489 -43.31 -23.14 -18.36
C GLY A 489 -44.22 -21.93 -18.16
N GLN A 490 -44.86 -21.53 -19.25
CA GLN A 490 -46.08 -20.72 -19.36
C GLN A 490 -46.30 -19.64 -18.29
N SER A 491 -46.23 -18.39 -18.72
CA SER A 491 -46.75 -17.21 -18.03
C SER A 491 -48.04 -17.49 -17.26
N PRO A 492 -48.09 -17.31 -15.93
CA PRO A 492 -49.34 -17.01 -15.27
C PRO A 492 -49.58 -15.52 -15.42
N SER A 493 -50.58 -15.19 -16.23
CA SER A 493 -51.31 -13.93 -16.19
C SER A 493 -51.49 -13.45 -14.74
N LYS A 494 -51.25 -12.16 -14.51
CA LYS A 494 -51.84 -11.32 -13.46
C LYS A 494 -52.60 -12.11 -12.38
N ARG A 495 -51.88 -12.62 -11.37
CA ARG A 495 -52.49 -13.05 -10.10
C ARG A 495 -51.76 -12.38 -8.95
N ALA A 496 -52.57 -12.00 -7.97
CA ALA A 496 -52.32 -11.00 -6.95
C ALA A 496 -50.97 -11.10 -6.22
N ARG A 497 -50.39 -9.93 -5.92
CA ARG A 497 -49.47 -9.74 -4.80
C ARG A 497 -50.17 -10.24 -3.52
N ILE A 498 -49.82 -11.43 -3.07
CA ILE A 498 -50.09 -11.96 -1.74
C ILE A 498 -48.73 -12.48 -1.25
N GLY A 499 -48.34 -12.12 -0.02
CA GLY A 499 -46.96 -12.20 0.50
C GLY A 499 -46.22 -13.52 0.23
N ASN A 500 -45.03 -13.41 -0.36
CA ASN A 500 -44.20 -14.53 -0.80
C ASN A 500 -43.22 -15.06 0.26
N ASP A 501 -43.00 -14.34 1.37
CA ASP A 501 -41.98 -14.67 2.39
C ASP A 501 -42.22 -16.07 3.01
N GLY A 502 -43.48 -16.43 3.27
CA GLY A 502 -43.85 -17.71 3.85
C GLY A 502 -43.61 -18.92 2.92
N ILE A 503 -43.70 -18.71 1.60
CA ILE A 503 -43.53 -19.78 0.60
C ILE A 503 -42.05 -20.08 0.40
N LEU A 504 -41.21 -19.03 0.32
CA LEU A 504 -39.76 -19.16 0.23
C LEU A 504 -39.18 -19.85 1.46
N GLY A 505 -39.60 -19.43 2.65
CA GLY A 505 -39.23 -20.09 3.91
C GLY A 505 -39.64 -21.56 3.95
N GLN A 506 -40.84 -21.91 3.48
CA GLN A 506 -41.31 -23.30 3.43
C GLN A 506 -40.52 -24.18 2.44
N HIS A 507 -40.16 -23.64 1.28
CA HIS A 507 -39.33 -24.35 0.30
C HIS A 507 -37.89 -24.54 0.79
N LEU A 508 -37.32 -23.53 1.45
CA LEU A 508 -36.00 -23.64 2.07
C LEU A 508 -36.00 -24.65 3.23
N ARG A 509 -37.04 -24.62 4.07
CA ARG A 509 -37.21 -25.55 5.20
C ARG A 509 -37.34 -26.99 4.71
N SER A 510 -38.19 -27.24 3.71
CA SER A 510 -38.39 -28.59 3.16
C SER A 510 -37.12 -29.11 2.47
N HIS A 511 -36.41 -28.25 1.74
CA HIS A 511 -35.13 -28.60 1.12
C HIS A 511 -34.05 -28.92 2.16
N PHE A 512 -33.97 -28.15 3.25
CA PHE A 512 -33.04 -28.41 4.35
C PHE A 512 -33.28 -29.77 4.99
N TRP A 513 -34.51 -30.06 5.43
CA TRP A 513 -34.80 -31.34 6.08
C TRP A 513 -34.67 -32.52 5.13
N ALA A 514 -35.02 -32.36 3.85
CA ALA A 514 -34.81 -33.39 2.86
C ALA A 514 -33.31 -33.70 2.66
N SER A 515 -32.46 -32.67 2.62
CA SER A 515 -31.01 -32.84 2.43
C SER A 515 -30.31 -33.34 3.69
N TYR A 516 -30.78 -32.93 4.87
CA TYR A 516 -30.25 -33.37 6.16
C TYR A 516 -30.56 -34.84 6.46
N GLN A 517 -31.74 -35.33 6.06
CA GLN A 517 -32.15 -36.73 6.29
C GLN A 517 -31.48 -37.74 5.33
N ASP A 518 -31.02 -37.28 4.17
CA ASP A 518 -30.37 -38.14 3.17
C ASP A 518 -29.21 -37.38 2.50
N PRO A 519 -28.03 -37.36 3.15
CA PRO A 519 -26.86 -36.60 2.68
C PRO A 519 -26.17 -37.24 1.47
N THR A 520 -26.64 -38.40 1.01
CA THR A 520 -26.03 -39.14 -0.11
C THR A 520 -26.64 -38.83 -1.47
N VAL A 521 -27.79 -38.13 -1.48
CA VAL A 521 -28.52 -37.78 -2.69
C VAL A 521 -28.45 -36.27 -2.88
N ASP A 522 -27.74 -35.84 -3.93
CA ASP A 522 -27.74 -34.45 -4.37
C ASP A 522 -29.16 -34.08 -4.83
N LYS A 523 -29.88 -33.35 -3.97
CA LYS A 523 -31.25 -32.90 -4.27
C LYS A 523 -31.18 -31.56 -4.97
N PRO A 524 -31.84 -31.41 -6.14
CA PRO A 524 -31.86 -30.14 -6.84
C PRO A 524 -32.61 -29.10 -6.00
N ILE A 525 -32.02 -27.92 -5.91
CA ILE A 525 -32.59 -26.81 -5.14
C ILE A 525 -33.89 -26.36 -5.79
N PRO A 526 -34.96 -26.12 -5.01
CA PRO A 526 -36.22 -25.63 -5.53
C PRO A 526 -36.04 -24.40 -6.44
N PRO A 527 -36.62 -24.38 -7.65
CA PRO A 527 -36.49 -23.26 -8.59
C PRO A 527 -36.91 -21.91 -8.00
N SER A 528 -37.87 -21.93 -7.07
CA SER A 528 -38.32 -20.74 -6.33
C SER A 528 -37.20 -20.06 -5.53
N LEU A 529 -36.20 -20.80 -5.06
CA LEU A 529 -35.07 -20.24 -4.30
C LEU A 529 -34.00 -19.63 -5.23
N HIS A 530 -33.89 -20.14 -6.46
CA HIS A 530 -33.01 -19.56 -7.50
C HIS A 530 -33.60 -18.31 -8.16
N GLN A 531 -34.93 -18.24 -8.22
CA GLN A 531 -35.67 -17.16 -8.85
C GLN A 531 -36.11 -16.07 -7.85
N ALA A 532 -35.84 -16.27 -6.57
CA ALA A 532 -36.15 -15.29 -5.52
C ALA A 532 -35.30 -14.03 -5.66
N GLU A 533 -35.89 -12.88 -5.30
CA GLU A 533 -35.14 -11.64 -5.16
C GLU A 533 -34.11 -11.80 -4.02
N PRO A 534 -32.86 -11.32 -4.15
CA PRO A 534 -31.82 -11.53 -3.14
C PRO A 534 -32.21 -11.08 -1.73
N ALA A 535 -32.95 -9.98 -1.59
CA ALA A 535 -33.42 -9.48 -0.30
C ALA A 535 -34.45 -10.42 0.37
N ASP A 536 -35.42 -10.93 -0.39
CA ASP A 536 -36.44 -11.87 0.11
C ASP A 536 -35.82 -13.22 0.48
N LEU A 537 -34.85 -13.68 -0.32
CA LEU A 537 -34.08 -14.90 -0.06
C LEU A 537 -33.23 -14.76 1.21
N GLU A 538 -32.57 -13.62 1.40
CA GLU A 538 -31.77 -13.31 2.59
C GLU A 538 -32.65 -13.31 3.85
N LEU A 539 -33.81 -12.66 3.81
CA LEU A 539 -34.78 -12.69 4.91
C LEU A 539 -35.26 -14.10 5.23
N ALA A 540 -35.58 -14.92 4.22
CA ALA A 540 -35.99 -16.30 4.42
C ALA A 540 -34.86 -17.16 5.02
N ILE A 541 -33.61 -16.97 4.58
CA ILE A 541 -32.43 -17.67 5.12
C ILE A 541 -32.20 -17.32 6.59
N ILE A 542 -32.24 -16.03 6.93
CA ILE A 542 -32.08 -15.56 8.32
C ILE A 542 -33.22 -16.08 9.18
N GLN A 543 -34.47 -16.03 8.68
CA GLN A 543 -35.64 -16.53 9.39
C GLN A 543 -35.52 -18.03 9.69
N ILE A 544 -35.14 -18.86 8.71
CA ILE A 544 -34.94 -20.30 8.94
C ILE A 544 -33.77 -20.55 9.90
N GLY A 545 -32.69 -19.77 9.80
CA GLY A 545 -31.60 -19.81 10.79
C GLY A 545 -32.09 -19.55 12.22
N ALA A 546 -32.92 -18.53 12.41
CA ALA A 546 -33.53 -18.19 13.70
C ALA A 546 -34.56 -19.24 14.17
N GLU A 547 -35.33 -19.84 13.26
CA GLU A 547 -36.24 -20.94 13.59
C GLU A 547 -35.48 -22.20 14.07
N LEU A 548 -34.36 -22.53 13.43
CA LEU A 548 -33.48 -23.63 13.86
C LEU A 548 -32.87 -23.33 15.24
N GLN A 549 -32.57 -22.06 15.52
CA GLN A 549 -32.11 -21.61 16.83
C GLN A 549 -33.18 -21.79 17.92
N GLN A 550 -34.43 -21.40 17.64
CA GLN A 550 -35.55 -21.50 18.59
C GLN A 550 -35.99 -22.95 18.87
N LYS A 551 -35.77 -23.87 17.92
CA LYS A 551 -36.09 -25.30 18.09
C LYS A 551 -35.05 -26.09 18.89
N GLY A 552 -33.97 -25.45 19.33
CA GLY A 552 -32.94 -26.11 20.12
C GLY A 552 -33.43 -26.46 21.51
N ASP A 553 -33.30 -27.73 21.89
CA ASP A 553 -33.54 -28.21 23.25
C ASP A 553 -32.25 -28.05 24.10
N PRO A 554 -32.31 -27.46 25.31
CA PRO A 554 -31.16 -27.37 26.22
C PRO A 554 -30.47 -28.71 26.51
N SER A 555 -31.22 -29.82 26.47
CA SER A 555 -30.73 -31.18 26.68
C SER A 555 -30.03 -31.80 25.46
N SER A 556 -30.20 -31.19 24.28
CA SER A 556 -29.74 -31.72 22.98
C SER A 556 -29.02 -30.64 22.15
N TYR A 557 -28.26 -29.76 22.81
CA TYR A 557 -27.65 -28.57 22.18
C TYR A 557 -26.70 -28.90 21.02
N SER A 558 -26.03 -30.06 21.04
CA SER A 558 -25.14 -30.53 19.97
C SER A 558 -25.87 -30.61 18.63
N ILE A 559 -27.15 -30.97 18.68
CA ILE A 559 -28.02 -31.11 17.52
C ILE A 559 -28.37 -29.74 16.93
N SER A 560 -28.59 -28.71 17.76
CA SER A 560 -28.97 -27.37 17.30
C SER A 560 -27.82 -26.67 16.55
N ILE A 561 -26.60 -26.77 17.06
CA ILE A 561 -25.42 -26.21 16.39
C ILE A 561 -25.05 -27.03 15.15
N GLU A 562 -25.25 -28.35 15.18
CA GLU A 562 -25.10 -29.23 14.02
C GLU A 562 -26.09 -28.88 12.90
N TRP A 563 -27.36 -28.64 13.25
CA TRP A 563 -28.38 -28.18 12.30
C TRP A 563 -28.00 -26.85 11.68
N HIS A 564 -27.55 -25.88 12.49
CA HIS A 564 -27.11 -24.59 11.98
C HIS A 564 -25.91 -24.72 11.03
N LYS A 565 -24.87 -25.48 11.40
CA LYS A 565 -23.70 -25.72 10.55
C LYS A 565 -24.06 -26.44 9.25
N SER A 566 -24.94 -27.44 9.34
CA SER A 566 -25.43 -28.20 8.18
C SER A 566 -26.29 -27.32 7.27
N PHE A 567 -27.08 -26.41 7.83
CA PHE A 567 -27.87 -25.44 7.09
C PHE A 567 -26.99 -24.43 6.34
N VAL A 568 -25.96 -23.88 7.00
CA VAL A 568 -24.98 -22.99 6.36
C VAL A 568 -24.22 -23.73 5.24
N LYS A 569 -23.82 -24.98 5.50
CA LYS A 569 -23.16 -25.84 4.49
C LYS A 569 -24.07 -26.06 3.28
N LEU A 570 -25.34 -26.40 3.49
CA LEU A 570 -26.32 -26.58 2.41
C LEU A 570 -26.51 -25.32 1.57
N ILE A 571 -26.59 -24.16 2.20
CA ILE A 571 -26.74 -22.86 1.50
C ILE A 571 -25.48 -22.55 0.67
N LYS A 572 -24.29 -22.93 1.17
CA LYS A 572 -23.01 -22.78 0.46
C LYS A 572 -22.90 -23.70 -0.75
N GLU A 573 -23.14 -25.00 -0.54
CA GLU A 573 -23.11 -26.01 -1.60
C GLU A 573 -24.17 -25.70 -2.67
N GLY A 574 -25.31 -25.16 -2.24
CA GLY A 574 -26.37 -24.74 -3.15
C GLY A 574 -26.18 -23.39 -3.83
N GLY A 575 -25.05 -22.70 -3.63
CA GLY A 575 -24.76 -21.41 -4.26
C GLY A 575 -25.63 -20.23 -3.78
N LEU A 576 -26.62 -20.46 -2.92
CA LEU A 576 -27.50 -19.44 -2.35
C LEU A 576 -26.73 -18.50 -1.40
N TYR A 577 -25.62 -18.96 -0.82
CA TYR A 577 -24.77 -18.16 0.09
C TYR A 577 -24.18 -16.91 -0.57
N ARG A 578 -24.01 -16.94 -1.90
CA ARG A 578 -23.49 -15.82 -2.68
C ARG A 578 -24.47 -14.67 -2.83
N CYS A 579 -25.76 -14.94 -2.67
CA CYS A 579 -26.81 -13.94 -2.74
C CYS A 579 -26.98 -13.18 -1.43
N LEU A 580 -26.34 -13.63 -0.34
CA LEU A 580 -26.37 -12.95 0.95
C LEU A 580 -25.48 -11.72 0.94
N SER A 581 -26.02 -10.61 1.43
CA SER A 581 -25.22 -9.45 1.80
C SER A 581 -24.19 -9.82 2.90
N GLU A 582 -23.16 -9.00 3.07
CA GLU A 582 -22.23 -9.16 4.21
C GLU A 582 -22.98 -9.12 5.56
N ASP A 583 -24.04 -8.31 5.66
CA ASP A 583 -24.86 -8.22 6.87
C ASP A 583 -25.66 -9.50 7.12
N GLY A 584 -26.19 -10.13 6.06
CA GLY A 584 -26.85 -11.43 6.15
C GLY A 584 -25.90 -12.53 6.63
N LYS A 585 -24.64 -12.51 6.19
CA LYS A 585 -23.60 -13.43 6.68
C LYS A 585 -23.25 -13.16 8.14
N TRP A 586 -23.12 -11.89 8.54
CA TRP A 586 -22.91 -11.50 9.94
C TRP A 586 -24.06 -11.96 10.85
N LYS A 587 -25.32 -11.84 10.41
CA LYS A 587 -26.48 -12.33 11.16
C LYS A 587 -26.46 -13.84 11.34
N LEU A 588 -26.10 -14.61 10.30
CA LEU A 588 -25.93 -16.06 10.41
C LEU A 588 -24.80 -16.44 11.38
N LEU A 589 -23.67 -15.73 11.34
CA LEU A 589 -22.60 -15.91 12.33
C LEU A 589 -23.10 -15.61 13.74
N GLY A 590 -23.85 -14.53 13.93
CA GLY A 590 -24.44 -14.14 15.22
C GLY A 590 -25.35 -15.23 15.81
N ILE A 591 -26.20 -15.85 14.97
CA ILE A 591 -27.05 -16.99 15.36
C ILE A 591 -26.18 -18.19 15.78
N GLY A 592 -25.12 -18.50 15.02
CA GLY A 592 -24.18 -19.57 15.36
C GLY A 592 -23.43 -19.33 16.67
N GLN A 593 -23.00 -18.08 16.92
CA GLN A 593 -22.36 -17.67 18.17
C GLN A 593 -23.30 -17.85 19.35
N GLU A 594 -24.54 -17.39 19.23
CA GLU A 594 -25.53 -17.48 20.30
C GLU A 594 -25.83 -18.95 20.63
N LEU A 595 -26.04 -19.79 19.61
CA LEU A 595 -26.23 -21.24 19.80
C LEU A 595 -25.05 -21.94 20.48
N HIS A 596 -23.83 -21.54 20.16
CA HIS A 596 -22.65 -22.15 20.77
C HIS A 596 -22.53 -21.76 22.25
N VAL A 597 -22.74 -20.48 22.58
CA VAL A 597 -22.75 -19.99 23.97
C VAL A 597 -23.87 -20.66 24.76
N PHE A 598 -25.07 -20.79 24.20
CA PHE A 598 -26.18 -21.51 24.83
C PHE A 598 -25.79 -22.93 25.21
N GLY A 599 -25.12 -23.65 24.31
CA GLY A 599 -24.65 -25.01 24.55
C GLY A 599 -23.66 -25.11 25.71
N GLU A 600 -22.61 -24.30 25.68
CA GLU A 600 -21.57 -24.27 26.73
C GLU A 600 -22.15 -23.84 28.09
N MET A 601 -23.06 -22.86 28.11
CA MET A 601 -23.74 -22.44 29.35
C MET A 601 -24.62 -23.55 29.93
N SER A 602 -25.39 -24.24 29.08
CA SER A 602 -26.23 -25.36 29.51
C SER A 602 -25.38 -26.48 30.12
N GLN A 603 -24.24 -26.81 29.51
CA GLN A 603 -23.32 -27.80 30.05
C GLN A 603 -22.69 -27.38 31.37
N LEU A 604 -22.25 -26.13 31.47
CA LEU A 604 -21.65 -25.59 32.69
C LEU A 604 -22.64 -25.68 33.86
N LEU A 605 -23.89 -25.27 33.66
CA LEU A 605 -24.93 -25.30 34.70
C LEU A 605 -25.34 -26.74 35.06
N LEU A 606 -25.54 -27.62 34.07
CA LEU A 606 -25.99 -29.00 34.29
C LEU A 606 -24.91 -29.92 34.90
N HIS A 607 -23.63 -29.69 34.61
CA HIS A 607 -22.55 -30.57 35.05
C HIS A 607 -21.74 -30.01 36.23
N LYS A 608 -21.47 -28.70 36.26
CA LYS A 608 -20.62 -28.08 37.29
C LYS A 608 -21.43 -27.54 38.48
N TYR A 609 -22.61 -26.97 38.22
CA TYR A 609 -23.40 -26.26 39.25
C TYR A 609 -24.77 -26.87 39.57
N LYS A 610 -25.01 -28.13 39.16
CA LYS A 610 -26.29 -28.85 39.33
C LYS A 610 -26.88 -28.84 40.75
N HIS A 611 -26.05 -28.68 41.77
CA HIS A 611 -26.45 -28.74 43.18
C HIS A 611 -26.69 -27.37 43.83
N GLN A 612 -26.61 -26.29 43.04
CA GLN A 612 -26.77 -24.93 43.53
C GLN A 612 -28.22 -24.48 43.41
N GLU A 613 -28.79 -23.91 44.49
CA GLU A 613 -30.23 -23.60 44.58
C GLU A 613 -30.74 -22.70 43.44
N ASP A 614 -29.92 -21.75 42.99
CA ASP A 614 -30.28 -20.82 41.90
C ASP A 614 -29.98 -21.38 40.49
N ALA A 615 -29.20 -22.47 40.37
CA ALA A 615 -28.78 -23.00 39.08
C ALA A 615 -29.95 -23.62 38.28
N ASP A 616 -30.92 -24.22 38.97
CA ASP A 616 -32.14 -24.73 38.34
C ASP A 616 -33.01 -23.59 37.79
N GLU A 617 -33.05 -22.44 38.47
CA GLU A 617 -33.74 -21.23 38.00
C GLU A 617 -33.01 -20.62 36.79
N TRP A 618 -31.67 -20.52 36.84
CA TRP A 618 -30.87 -20.02 35.72
C TRP A 618 -30.98 -20.93 34.50
N GLN A 619 -30.98 -22.24 34.68
CA GLN A 619 -31.16 -23.22 33.60
C GLN A 619 -32.56 -23.13 32.99
N ALA A 620 -33.60 -22.97 33.81
CA ALA A 620 -34.97 -22.81 33.33
C ALA A 620 -35.18 -21.50 32.54
N GLY A 621 -34.44 -20.45 32.88
CA GLY A 621 -34.46 -19.17 32.18
C GLY A 621 -33.57 -19.09 30.93
N LEU A 622 -32.69 -20.07 30.70
CA LEU A 622 -31.74 -20.06 29.58
C LEU A 622 -32.46 -20.36 28.26
N GLN A 623 -32.47 -19.39 27.35
CA GLN A 623 -33.04 -19.54 26.00
C GLN A 623 -31.98 -19.21 24.95
N SER A 624 -32.02 -19.93 23.84
CA SER A 624 -31.02 -19.85 22.76
C SER A 624 -30.99 -18.53 21.99
N HIS A 625 -32.01 -17.67 22.13
CA HIS A 625 -32.21 -16.43 21.36
C HIS A 625 -32.33 -15.17 22.24
N SER A 626 -31.96 -15.28 23.53
CA SER A 626 -32.01 -14.17 24.48
C SER A 626 -30.86 -14.20 25.48
N ILE A 627 -29.68 -14.68 25.07
CA ILE A 627 -28.54 -14.90 25.97
C ILE A 627 -28.08 -13.61 26.65
N ALA A 628 -28.09 -12.48 25.94
CA ALA A 628 -27.73 -11.18 26.50
C ALA A 628 -28.66 -10.75 27.65
N ASP A 629 -29.97 -10.98 27.50
CA ASP A 629 -30.96 -10.67 28.53
C ASP A 629 -30.90 -11.64 29.69
N TRP A 630 -30.66 -12.93 29.39
CA TRP A 630 -30.43 -13.96 30.40
C TRP A 630 -29.20 -13.65 31.26
N LEU A 631 -28.03 -13.37 30.66
CA LEU A 631 -26.81 -12.99 31.39
C LEU A 631 -27.04 -11.77 32.31
N ARG A 632 -27.80 -10.78 31.83
CA ARG A 632 -28.18 -9.61 32.62
C ARG A 632 -29.10 -9.96 33.79
N SER A 633 -30.02 -10.91 33.61
CA SER A 633 -30.88 -11.42 34.68
C SER A 633 -30.05 -12.16 35.73
N VAL A 634 -29.12 -13.02 35.30
CA VAL A 634 -28.19 -13.74 36.18
C VAL A 634 -27.33 -12.75 36.98
N GLN A 635 -26.74 -11.73 36.33
CA GLN A 635 -25.97 -10.68 37.02
C GLN A 635 -26.79 -10.00 38.13
N LYS A 636 -28.06 -9.66 37.86
CA LYS A 636 -28.96 -9.06 38.86
C LYS A 636 -29.30 -10.01 40.00
N SER A 637 -29.47 -11.30 39.73
CA SER A 637 -29.74 -12.31 40.76
C SER A 637 -28.52 -12.50 41.67
N VAL A 638 -27.34 -12.68 41.06
CA VAL A 638 -26.04 -12.76 41.73
C VAL A 638 -25.74 -11.50 42.56
N GLU A 639 -26.10 -10.32 42.05
CA GLU A 639 -25.98 -9.05 42.79
C GLU A 639 -26.86 -8.99 44.05
N ARG A 640 -28.11 -9.46 43.96
CA ARG A 640 -29.02 -9.55 45.13
C ARG A 640 -28.47 -10.49 46.19
N SER A 641 -27.86 -11.59 45.77
CA SER A 641 -27.23 -12.59 46.65
C SER A 641 -25.82 -12.19 47.14
N ARG A 642 -25.31 -11.01 46.75
CA ARG A 642 -23.93 -10.52 47.02
C ARG A 642 -22.82 -11.45 46.51
N TRP A 643 -23.10 -12.21 45.47
CA TRP A 643 -22.19 -13.19 44.87
C TRP A 643 -21.46 -12.65 43.63
N LEU A 644 -21.42 -11.32 43.43
CA LEU A 644 -20.67 -10.68 42.33
C LEU A 644 -19.16 -10.98 42.36
N HIS A 645 -18.66 -11.51 43.49
CA HIS A 645 -17.31 -12.02 43.70
C HIS A 645 -17.22 -13.56 43.75
N SER A 646 -18.29 -14.26 43.43
CA SER A 646 -18.27 -15.72 43.42
C SER A 646 -17.51 -16.24 42.20
N GLU A 647 -16.73 -17.29 42.40
CA GLU A 647 -16.11 -18.07 41.33
C GLU A 647 -17.16 -18.52 40.29
N ILE A 648 -18.39 -18.81 40.74
CA ILE A 648 -19.52 -19.17 39.87
C ILE A 648 -19.84 -18.06 38.86
N TRP A 649 -19.91 -16.79 39.29
CA TRP A 649 -20.17 -15.68 38.38
C TRP A 649 -19.01 -15.47 37.39
N TYR A 650 -17.78 -15.60 37.88
CA TYR A 650 -16.58 -15.48 37.03
C TYR A 650 -16.51 -16.59 35.99
N ASP A 651 -16.87 -17.82 36.34
CA ASP A 651 -16.93 -18.94 35.43
C ASP A 651 -18.05 -18.80 34.40
N ILE A 652 -19.25 -18.37 34.81
CA ILE A 652 -20.37 -18.13 33.89
C ILE A 652 -20.00 -17.01 32.89
N LEU A 653 -19.55 -15.87 33.40
CA LEU A 653 -19.18 -14.73 32.56
C LEU A 653 -17.98 -15.04 31.67
N GLY A 654 -16.94 -15.68 32.22
CA GLY A 654 -15.74 -16.07 31.50
C GLY A 654 -16.01 -17.07 30.40
N THR A 655 -16.79 -18.12 30.68
CA THR A 655 -17.15 -19.14 29.70
C THR A 655 -18.02 -18.53 28.59
N ALA A 656 -18.99 -17.68 28.92
CA ALA A 656 -19.85 -17.06 27.91
C ALA A 656 -19.03 -16.17 26.96
N LEU A 657 -18.21 -15.26 27.50
CA LEU A 657 -17.45 -14.31 26.69
C LEU A 657 -16.32 -14.96 25.90
N SER A 658 -15.63 -15.96 26.45
CA SER A 658 -14.56 -16.68 25.74
C SER A 658 -15.11 -17.46 24.56
N THR A 659 -16.24 -18.15 24.77
CA THR A 659 -16.95 -18.88 23.71
C THR A 659 -17.38 -17.95 22.57
N ILE A 660 -17.85 -16.73 22.88
CA ILE A 660 -18.20 -15.72 21.87
C ILE A 660 -17.00 -15.35 21.00
N LEU A 661 -15.86 -15.01 21.63
CA LEU A 661 -14.68 -14.53 20.92
C LEU A 661 -14.02 -15.64 20.10
N ILE A 662 -13.84 -16.83 20.69
CA ILE A 662 -13.23 -17.99 20.02
C ILE A 662 -14.06 -18.39 18.79
N PHE A 663 -15.39 -18.52 18.95
CA PHE A 663 -16.25 -18.88 17.82
C PHE A 663 -16.15 -17.87 16.69
N ARG A 664 -16.03 -16.58 17.03
CA ARG A 664 -15.89 -15.51 16.05
C ARG A 664 -14.58 -15.62 15.26
N GLU A 665 -13.46 -15.74 15.97
CA GLU A 665 -12.13 -15.81 15.38
C GLU A 665 -11.98 -17.03 14.48
N ASP A 666 -12.47 -18.19 14.93
CA ASP A 666 -12.35 -19.44 14.19
C ASP A 666 -13.24 -19.48 12.96
N ASN A 667 -14.47 -18.97 13.04
CA ASN A 667 -15.51 -19.24 12.04
C ASN A 667 -15.80 -18.06 11.09
N ALA A 668 -15.53 -16.80 11.47
CA ALA A 668 -15.93 -15.64 10.65
C ALA A 668 -15.34 -15.69 9.22
N ARG A 669 -14.07 -16.03 9.08
CA ARG A 669 -13.38 -16.13 7.77
C ARG A 669 -13.47 -17.52 7.14
N SER A 670 -13.46 -18.58 7.95
CA SER A 670 -13.37 -19.96 7.45
C SER A 670 -14.74 -20.53 7.08
N VAL A 671 -15.75 -20.34 7.93
CA VAL A 671 -17.09 -20.94 7.80
C VAL A 671 -18.12 -19.96 7.29
N TYR A 672 -17.98 -18.65 7.53
CA TYR A 672 -18.95 -17.64 7.09
C TYR A 672 -18.42 -16.70 5.99
N ASP A 673 -17.16 -16.82 5.56
CA ASP A 673 -16.58 -16.05 4.44
C ASP A 673 -16.92 -14.55 4.49
N ILE A 674 -16.75 -13.97 5.68
CA ILE A 674 -16.99 -12.55 5.95
C ILE A 674 -15.70 -11.78 5.65
N ALA A 675 -15.78 -10.86 4.70
CA ALA A 675 -14.65 -10.04 4.26
C ALA A 675 -14.64 -8.65 4.94
N SER A 676 -15.82 -8.17 5.35
CA SER A 676 -15.99 -6.92 6.06
C SER A 676 -15.55 -7.03 7.53
N GLU A 677 -15.02 -5.95 8.10
CA GLU A 677 -14.68 -5.88 9.53
C GLU A 677 -15.88 -5.49 10.41
N ARG A 678 -17.00 -5.07 9.82
CA ARG A 678 -18.17 -4.53 10.52
C ARG A 678 -19.47 -4.99 9.89
N CYS A 679 -20.46 -5.26 10.75
CA CYS A 679 -21.86 -5.43 10.38
C CYS A 679 -22.56 -4.05 10.40
N SER A 680 -23.47 -3.79 9.46
CA SER A 680 -24.24 -2.54 9.44
C SER A 680 -25.37 -2.52 10.48
N GLU A 681 -25.84 -3.71 10.89
CA GLU A 681 -26.85 -3.89 11.93
C GLU A 681 -26.23 -4.50 13.21
N PRO A 682 -26.74 -4.12 14.40
CA PRO A 682 -26.23 -4.65 15.66
C PRO A 682 -26.57 -6.14 15.81
N LEU A 683 -25.54 -6.97 16.03
CA LEU A 683 -25.66 -8.36 16.47
C LEU A 683 -26.07 -8.43 17.96
N TRP A 684 -26.40 -9.62 18.46
CA TRP A 684 -26.75 -9.81 19.88
C TRP A 684 -25.59 -9.43 20.83
N ILE A 685 -24.34 -9.48 20.36
CA ILE A 685 -23.16 -9.00 21.09
C ILE A 685 -23.22 -7.47 21.31
N SER A 686 -23.81 -6.73 20.38
CA SER A 686 -24.10 -5.29 20.51
C SER A 686 -25.48 -4.99 21.12
N HIS A 687 -26.18 -5.99 21.66
CA HIS A 687 -27.45 -5.79 22.33
C HIS A 687 -27.27 -4.94 23.60
N LEU A 688 -28.22 -4.02 23.85
CA LEU A 688 -28.15 -3.07 24.96
C LEU A 688 -27.98 -3.77 26.32
N SER A 689 -28.62 -4.92 26.52
CA SER A 689 -28.50 -5.67 27.78
C SER A 689 -27.09 -6.18 28.05
N LEU A 690 -26.35 -6.60 27.02
CA LEU A 690 -24.95 -7.02 27.19
C LEU A 690 -24.06 -5.81 27.44
N GLN A 691 -24.26 -4.71 26.70
CA GLN A 691 -23.54 -3.45 26.91
C GLN A 691 -23.71 -2.92 28.35
N GLU A 692 -24.95 -2.91 28.84
CA GLU A 692 -25.26 -2.51 30.21
C GLU A 692 -24.58 -3.42 31.26
N LEU A 693 -24.63 -4.74 31.05
CA LEU A 693 -23.97 -5.73 31.93
C LEU A 693 -22.46 -5.48 32.00
N LEU A 694 -21.81 -5.33 30.85
CA LEU A 694 -20.37 -5.13 30.75
C LEU A 694 -19.94 -3.79 31.34
N ASN A 695 -20.70 -2.72 31.08
CA ASN A 695 -20.45 -1.39 31.66
C ASN A 695 -20.59 -1.40 33.19
N ARG A 696 -21.60 -2.10 33.73
CA ARG A 696 -21.74 -2.28 35.18
C ARG A 696 -20.55 -3.03 35.77
N GLN A 697 -20.13 -4.12 35.10
CA GLN A 697 -19.01 -4.93 35.57
C GLN A 697 -17.69 -4.15 35.58
N ILE A 698 -17.39 -3.40 34.50
CA ILE A 698 -16.19 -2.55 34.40
C ILE A 698 -16.18 -1.48 35.49
N LYS A 699 -17.29 -0.76 35.68
CA LYS A 699 -17.40 0.25 36.75
C LYS A 699 -17.21 -0.34 38.14
N TYR A 700 -17.74 -1.54 38.37
CA TYR A 700 -17.59 -2.23 39.63
C TYR A 700 -16.12 -2.61 39.90
N TRP A 701 -15.44 -3.22 38.93
CA TRP A 701 -14.05 -3.64 39.06
C TRP A 701 -13.04 -2.48 39.15
N GLN A 702 -13.38 -1.29 38.66
CA GLN A 702 -12.54 -0.09 38.92
C GLN A 702 -12.29 0.15 40.41
N THR A 703 -13.21 -0.28 41.28
CA THR A 703 -13.06 -0.15 42.74
C THR A 703 -12.76 -1.49 43.44
N ASN A 704 -13.15 -2.62 42.86
CA ASN A 704 -13.06 -3.95 43.50
C ASN A 704 -12.39 -5.01 42.60
N HIS A 705 -11.17 -4.76 42.11
CA HIS A 705 -10.46 -5.66 41.18
C HIS A 705 -9.52 -6.68 41.85
N GLN A 706 -9.25 -6.58 43.15
CA GLN A 706 -8.15 -7.31 43.81
C GLN A 706 -8.24 -8.84 43.72
N ASP A 707 -9.46 -9.39 43.66
CA ASP A 707 -9.72 -10.84 43.65
C ASP A 707 -10.20 -11.36 42.28
N VAL A 708 -10.07 -10.56 41.22
CA VAL A 708 -10.59 -10.91 39.89
C VAL A 708 -9.45 -11.43 39.00
N PRO A 709 -9.61 -12.57 38.32
CA PRO A 709 -8.63 -13.05 37.35
C PRO A 709 -8.37 -12.02 36.24
N LEU A 710 -7.09 -11.74 35.94
CA LEU A 710 -6.70 -10.79 34.90
C LEU A 710 -7.30 -11.15 33.54
N GLU A 711 -7.23 -12.43 33.17
CA GLU A 711 -7.78 -12.98 31.92
C GLU A 711 -9.26 -12.65 31.74
N LEU A 712 -10.04 -12.70 32.83
CA LEU A 712 -11.46 -12.36 32.81
C LEU A 712 -11.67 -10.85 32.61
N ILE A 713 -10.84 -10.01 33.22
CA ILE A 713 -10.88 -8.55 33.01
C ILE A 713 -10.56 -8.21 31.56
N GLU A 714 -9.52 -8.82 30.98
CA GLU A 714 -9.17 -8.63 29.57
C GLU A 714 -10.32 -9.03 28.65
N LEU A 715 -10.96 -10.17 28.93
CA LEU A 715 -12.05 -10.72 28.16
C LEU A 715 -13.29 -9.80 28.19
N VAL A 716 -13.65 -9.31 29.37
CA VAL A 716 -14.75 -8.34 29.55
C VAL A 716 -14.45 -7.03 28.83
N VAL A 717 -13.22 -6.51 28.94
CA VAL A 717 -12.82 -5.28 28.26
C VAL A 717 -12.85 -5.45 26.74
N LYS A 718 -12.24 -6.51 26.20
CA LYS A 718 -12.25 -6.81 24.75
C LYS A 718 -13.68 -6.91 24.23
N THR A 719 -14.55 -7.63 24.94
CA THR A 719 -15.95 -7.81 24.54
C THR A 719 -16.75 -6.51 24.66
N ALA A 720 -16.51 -5.69 25.69
CA ALA A 720 -17.18 -4.40 25.85
C ALA A 720 -16.82 -3.44 24.72
N LEU A 721 -15.53 -3.31 24.40
CA LEU A 721 -15.08 -2.45 23.31
C LEU A 721 -15.62 -2.91 21.96
N LEU A 722 -15.63 -4.22 21.71
CA LEU A 722 -16.21 -4.81 20.51
C LEU A 722 -17.72 -4.52 20.39
N SER A 723 -18.46 -4.80 21.47
CA SER A 723 -19.91 -4.62 21.57
C SER A 723 -20.36 -3.19 21.30
N TYR A 724 -19.67 -2.21 21.90
CA TYR A 724 -19.99 -0.80 21.67
C TYR A 724 -19.53 -0.32 20.28
N ASN A 725 -18.37 -0.77 19.79
CA ASN A 725 -17.90 -0.39 18.45
C ASN A 725 -18.82 -0.90 17.33
N GLU A 726 -19.43 -2.07 17.50
CA GLU A 726 -20.40 -2.63 16.54
C GLU A 726 -21.76 -1.94 16.56
N SER A 727 -22.16 -1.39 17.71
CA SER A 727 -23.37 -0.58 17.78
C SER A 727 -23.23 0.80 17.11
N LEU A 728 -22.02 1.20 16.73
CA LEU A 728 -21.75 2.49 16.08
C LEU A 728 -21.90 2.41 14.56
N SER A 729 -22.97 2.99 14.05
CA SER A 729 -23.18 3.29 12.65
C SER A 729 -22.61 4.68 12.27
N PRO A 730 -22.26 4.94 11.00
CA PRO A 730 -21.95 6.29 10.52
C PRO A 730 -23.04 7.34 10.87
N SER A 731 -24.29 6.90 11.04
CA SER A 731 -25.43 7.73 11.44
C SER A 731 -25.71 7.76 12.95
N SER A 732 -24.90 7.09 13.78
CA SER A 732 -25.09 7.05 15.24
C SER A 732 -25.09 8.43 15.86
N SER A 733 -25.94 8.59 16.88
CA SER A 733 -26.12 9.86 17.60
C SER A 733 -24.84 10.29 18.34
N VAL A 734 -24.74 11.57 18.66
CA VAL A 734 -23.63 12.09 19.47
C VAL A 734 -23.60 11.41 20.85
N GLU A 735 -24.77 11.10 21.40
CA GLU A 735 -24.91 10.43 22.71
C GLU A 735 -24.35 9.00 22.69
N GLU A 736 -24.63 8.23 21.63
CA GLU A 736 -24.06 6.87 21.44
C GLU A 736 -22.54 6.90 21.30
N ARG A 737 -22.00 7.85 20.51
CA ARG A 737 -20.56 8.03 20.36
C ARG A 737 -19.87 8.42 21.66
N MET A 738 -20.50 9.30 22.45
CA MET A 738 -20.00 9.67 23.77
C MET A 738 -20.08 8.51 24.76
N GLY A 739 -21.10 7.65 24.66
CA GLY A 739 -21.19 6.39 25.41
C GLY A 739 -20.02 5.46 25.12
N PHE A 740 -19.64 5.31 23.84
CA PHE A 740 -18.47 4.53 23.45
C PHE A 740 -17.15 5.11 23.98
N VAL A 741 -16.96 6.43 23.87
CA VAL A 741 -15.76 7.10 24.41
C VAL A 741 -15.66 6.90 25.93
N GLN A 742 -16.79 6.93 26.64
CA GLN A 742 -16.81 6.70 28.08
C GLN A 742 -16.44 5.27 28.45
N ILE A 743 -16.91 4.27 27.69
CA ILE A 743 -16.52 2.87 27.95
C ILE A 743 -15.05 2.63 27.58
N GLN A 744 -14.53 3.25 26.51
CA GLN A 744 -13.10 3.23 26.17
C GLN A 744 -12.26 3.74 27.34
N LYS A 745 -12.56 4.95 27.82
CA LYS A 745 -11.86 5.54 28.97
C LYS A 745 -11.92 4.64 30.20
N SER A 746 -13.10 4.11 30.52
CA SER A 746 -13.31 3.30 31.73
C SER A 746 -12.58 1.96 31.66
N SER A 747 -12.57 1.32 30.48
CA SER A 747 -11.94 0.03 30.23
C SER A 747 -10.41 0.14 30.25
N ILE A 748 -9.86 1.15 29.57
CA ILE A 748 -8.42 1.42 29.56
C ILE A 748 -7.92 1.80 30.95
N SER A 749 -8.68 2.62 31.68
CA SER A 749 -8.34 2.95 33.08
C SER A 749 -8.32 1.70 33.97
N LEU A 750 -9.27 0.79 33.79
CA LEU A 750 -9.31 -0.47 34.53
C LEU A 750 -8.09 -1.36 34.23
N LEU A 751 -7.75 -1.57 32.96
CA LEU A 751 -6.56 -2.37 32.58
C LEU A 751 -5.27 -1.83 33.20
N ARG A 752 -5.13 -0.50 33.26
CA ARG A 752 -3.97 0.17 33.86
C ARG A 752 -3.92 0.08 35.39
N LEU A 753 -5.05 -0.19 36.05
CA LEU A 753 -5.14 -0.32 37.52
C LEU A 753 -4.83 -1.73 38.00
N VAL A 754 -5.22 -2.76 37.24
CA VAL A 754 -5.26 -4.16 37.68
C VAL A 754 -3.88 -4.82 37.68
N SER A 755 -2.90 -4.27 36.96
CA SER A 755 -1.54 -4.80 36.93
C SER A 755 -0.56 -3.65 36.69
N ASP A 756 0.61 -3.70 37.32
CA ASP A 756 1.76 -2.83 37.01
C ASP A 756 2.28 -3.08 35.58
N GLY A 757 1.47 -2.86 34.54
CA GLY A 757 1.93 -2.83 33.14
C GLY A 757 1.35 -3.86 32.16
N ASN A 758 0.03 -4.10 32.14
CA ASN A 758 -0.61 -4.57 30.89
C ASN A 758 -0.91 -3.39 29.93
N ASP A 759 -0.02 -2.39 29.97
CA ASP A 759 -0.08 -1.20 29.13
C ASP A 759 0.08 -1.60 27.64
N GLU A 760 0.71 -2.75 27.34
CA GLU A 760 0.79 -3.32 25.99
C GLU A 760 -0.60 -3.66 25.43
N LEU A 761 -1.39 -4.46 26.15
CA LEU A 761 -2.76 -4.76 25.75
C LEU A 761 -3.63 -3.49 25.70
N ALA A 762 -3.47 -2.59 26.66
CA ALA A 762 -4.19 -1.32 26.66
C ALA A 762 -3.84 -0.48 25.42
N PHE A 763 -2.57 -0.43 25.01
CA PHE A 763 -2.10 0.27 23.83
C PHE A 763 -2.65 -0.36 22.54
N ASP A 764 -2.62 -1.68 22.43
CA ASP A 764 -3.16 -2.41 21.28
C ASP A 764 -4.67 -2.22 21.13
N LEU A 765 -5.41 -2.24 22.24
CA LEU A 765 -6.85 -1.94 22.24
C LEU A 765 -7.13 -0.48 21.86
N CYS A 766 -6.32 0.46 22.36
CA CYS A 766 -6.44 1.87 21.94
C CYS A 766 -6.19 2.02 20.43
N LYS A 767 -5.23 1.29 19.86
CA LYS A 767 -4.95 1.27 18.41
C LYS A 767 -6.12 0.65 17.63
N GLN A 768 -6.59 -0.52 18.04
CA GLN A 768 -7.67 -1.26 17.38
C GLN A 768 -8.98 -0.46 17.35
N TYR A 769 -9.34 0.16 18.47
CA TYR A 769 -10.59 0.90 18.62
C TYR A 769 -10.45 2.42 18.44
N ARG A 770 -9.29 2.89 17.96
CA ARG A 770 -9.00 4.30 17.65
C ARG A 770 -9.22 5.26 18.82
N TYR A 771 -8.88 4.85 20.04
CA TYR A 771 -8.93 5.71 21.22
C TYR A 771 -7.65 6.55 21.32
N PHE A 772 -7.61 7.68 20.62
CA PHE A 772 -6.38 8.47 20.47
C PHE A 772 -5.92 9.15 21.75
N ASP A 773 -6.84 9.55 22.63
CA ASP A 773 -6.50 10.08 23.97
C ASP A 773 -5.69 9.05 24.77
N GLY A 774 -6.11 7.78 24.76
CA GLY A 774 -5.42 6.70 25.46
C GLY A 774 -4.03 6.41 24.89
N LEU A 775 -3.87 6.44 23.55
CA LEU A 775 -2.56 6.29 22.90
C LEU A 775 -1.58 7.38 23.35
N CYS A 776 -2.02 8.64 23.37
CA CYS A 776 -1.18 9.76 23.79
C CYS A 776 -0.83 9.67 25.28
N GLU A 777 -1.80 9.33 26.14
CA GLU A 777 -1.57 9.17 27.58
C GLU A 777 -0.60 8.05 27.91
N LEU A 778 -0.73 6.89 27.25
CA LEU A 778 0.18 5.76 27.43
C LEU A 778 1.58 6.10 26.92
N SER A 779 1.69 6.68 25.72
CA SER A 779 2.99 7.04 25.14
C SER A 779 3.78 8.01 26.03
N VAL A 780 3.12 9.07 26.54
CA VAL A 780 3.76 10.04 27.45
C VAL A 780 4.11 9.41 28.81
N ALA A 781 3.29 8.48 29.31
CA ALA A 781 3.59 7.77 30.56
C ALA A 781 4.85 6.90 30.44
N HIS A 782 5.02 6.20 29.33
CA HIS A 782 6.19 5.34 29.05
C HIS A 782 7.44 6.13 28.63
N GLU A 783 7.28 7.29 27.98
CA GLU A 783 8.39 8.19 27.72
C GLU A 783 9.05 8.67 29.03
N LYS A 784 8.25 8.96 30.07
CA LYS A 784 8.77 9.30 31.41
C LYS A 784 9.47 8.12 32.09
N LYS A 785 9.02 6.88 31.85
CA LYS A 785 9.61 5.65 32.37
C LYS A 785 10.85 5.18 31.58
N ARG A 786 11.13 5.78 30.41
CA ARG A 786 12.22 5.46 29.47
C ARG A 786 12.13 4.08 28.80
N ASP A 787 10.94 3.51 28.69
CA ASP A 787 10.63 2.24 28.01
C ASP A 787 9.84 2.45 26.69
N ALA A 788 10.02 3.61 26.05
CA ALA A 788 9.14 4.17 25.01
C ALA A 788 9.11 3.45 23.64
N LEU A 789 9.96 2.45 23.38
CA LEU A 789 10.08 1.88 22.02
C LEU A 789 8.83 1.11 21.56
N SER A 790 8.18 0.36 22.46
CA SER A 790 6.94 -0.36 22.18
C SER A 790 5.69 0.54 22.14
N TYR A 791 5.77 1.72 22.76
CA TYR A 791 4.66 2.68 22.89
C TYR A 791 4.84 3.94 22.04
N ALA A 792 5.70 3.87 21.03
CA ALA A 792 6.00 4.99 20.15
C ALA A 792 4.79 5.31 19.25
N LEU A 793 4.43 6.58 19.15
CA LEU A 793 3.36 7.03 18.24
C LEU A 793 3.83 7.12 16.79
N ASP A 794 5.15 7.22 16.53
CA ASP A 794 5.71 7.40 15.18
C ASP A 794 5.19 6.39 14.14
N PRO A 795 5.18 5.05 14.40
CA PRO A 795 4.67 4.07 13.42
C PRO A 795 3.16 4.16 13.19
N LEU A 796 2.42 4.82 14.09
CA LEU A 796 0.97 4.91 14.03
C LEU A 796 0.49 5.97 13.04
N PHE A 797 1.33 6.95 12.70
CA PHE A 797 1.02 7.97 11.69
C PHE A 797 0.78 7.39 10.30
N ASP A 798 1.45 6.29 9.95
CA ASP A 798 1.31 5.62 8.65
C ASP A 798 0.30 4.45 8.67
N THR A 799 -0.04 3.93 9.85
CA THR A 799 -0.83 2.68 9.99
C THR A 799 -2.28 2.91 10.40
N ILE A 800 -2.59 3.98 11.12
CA ILE A 800 -3.96 4.26 11.56
C ILE A 800 -4.65 5.16 10.52
N GLU A 801 -5.54 4.56 9.73
CA GLU A 801 -6.44 5.28 8.84
C GLU A 801 -7.81 5.50 9.52
N GLY A 802 -8.34 6.72 9.43
CA GLY A 802 -9.66 7.10 9.92
C GLY A 802 -9.67 8.22 10.94
N ASN A 803 -10.88 8.61 11.36
CA ASN A 803 -11.11 9.72 12.26
C ASN A 803 -11.49 9.21 13.66
N ASP A 804 -11.14 10.00 14.67
CA ASP A 804 -11.55 9.83 16.06
C ASP A 804 -13.07 9.85 16.19
N SER A 805 -13.62 8.93 16.98
CA SER A 805 -15.07 8.82 17.22
C SER A 805 -15.65 10.03 17.95
N ARG A 806 -14.83 10.76 18.72
CA ARG A 806 -15.26 11.92 19.51
C ARG A 806 -15.17 13.23 18.72
N SER A 807 -13.98 13.56 18.23
CA SER A 807 -13.67 14.86 17.61
C SER A 807 -13.86 14.85 16.08
N GLY A 808 -13.90 13.68 15.45
CA GLY A 808 -13.85 13.53 14.01
C GLY A 808 -12.51 13.92 13.39
N TRP A 809 -11.48 14.16 14.21
CA TRP A 809 -10.14 14.50 13.72
C TRP A 809 -9.39 13.27 13.24
N SER A 810 -8.52 13.45 12.24
CA SER A 810 -7.58 12.40 11.87
C SER A 810 -6.57 12.18 12.99
N PHE A 811 -5.95 10.99 13.02
CA PHE A 811 -4.93 10.66 14.02
C PHE A 811 -3.83 11.73 14.13
N PRO A 812 -3.22 12.23 13.03
CA PRO A 812 -2.19 13.27 13.11
C PRO A 812 -2.72 14.59 13.72
N GLN A 813 -3.93 15.01 13.35
CA GLN A 813 -4.54 16.23 13.89
C GLN A 813 -4.76 16.13 15.39
N HIS A 814 -5.27 14.98 15.85
CA HIS A 814 -5.53 14.75 17.27
C HIS A 814 -4.27 14.74 18.09
N VAL A 815 -3.25 13.99 17.67
CA VAL A 815 -1.97 13.90 18.39
C VAL A 815 -1.33 15.28 18.52
N LEU A 816 -1.27 16.05 17.44
CA LEU A 816 -0.66 17.38 17.47
C LEU A 816 -1.44 18.36 18.36
N GLN A 817 -2.77 18.35 18.31
CA GLN A 817 -3.59 19.20 19.16
C GLN A 817 -3.45 18.81 20.64
N TRP A 818 -3.53 17.51 20.94
CA TRP A 818 -3.45 17.00 22.31
C TRP A 818 -2.14 17.38 23.00
N HIS A 819 -1.02 17.33 22.27
CA HIS A 819 0.30 17.74 22.76
C HIS A 819 0.44 19.27 22.84
N SER A 820 -0.16 20.01 21.90
CA SER A 820 -0.19 21.48 21.95
C SER A 820 -0.97 21.99 23.16
N ASP A 821 -2.12 21.38 23.47
CA ASP A 821 -2.97 21.76 24.60
C ASP A 821 -2.31 21.53 25.97
N ARG A 822 -1.24 20.70 26.00
CA ARG A 822 -0.43 20.40 27.19
C ARG A 822 0.94 21.09 27.17
N GLU A 823 1.16 22.02 26.24
CA GLU A 823 2.40 22.78 26.09
C GLU A 823 3.64 21.91 25.78
N LEU A 824 3.45 20.69 25.27
CA LEU A 824 4.52 19.75 24.89
C LEU A 824 5.04 20.07 23.47
N TYR A 825 5.47 21.31 23.25
CA TYR A 825 5.79 21.85 21.92
C TYR A 825 6.89 21.08 21.17
N GLY A 826 7.89 20.54 21.89
CA GLY A 826 8.93 19.71 21.28
C GLY A 826 8.35 18.45 20.61
N GLN A 827 7.37 17.81 21.25
CA GLN A 827 6.71 16.62 20.70
C GLN A 827 5.79 16.98 19.53
N VAL A 828 5.10 18.12 19.59
CA VAL A 828 4.30 18.65 18.47
C VAL A 828 5.17 18.83 17.22
N ILE A 829 6.36 19.42 17.36
CA ILE A 829 7.27 19.64 16.23
C ILE A 829 7.90 18.33 15.73
N ASN A 830 8.19 17.39 16.63
CA ASN A 830 8.72 16.08 16.26
C ASN A 830 7.71 15.24 15.49
N TYR A 831 6.48 15.10 16.01
CA TYR A 831 5.41 14.38 15.33
C TYR A 831 4.90 15.10 14.08
N GLY A 832 4.96 16.44 14.07
CA GLY A 832 4.53 17.25 12.93
C GLY A 832 5.34 17.02 11.64
N ARG A 833 6.47 16.30 11.70
CA ARG A 833 7.18 15.83 10.50
C ARG A 833 6.34 14.90 9.63
N HIS A 834 5.42 14.15 10.24
CA HIS A 834 4.55 13.19 9.56
C HIS A 834 3.32 13.85 8.94
N SER A 835 2.89 15.01 9.45
CA SER A 835 1.82 15.82 8.85
C SER A 835 2.12 17.31 8.94
N ILE A 836 2.84 17.82 7.93
CA ILE A 836 3.26 19.22 7.84
C ILE A 836 2.06 20.18 7.71
N SER A 837 1.01 19.77 6.99
CA SER A 837 -0.20 20.59 6.80
C SER A 837 -0.94 20.81 8.11
N ASP A 838 -1.10 19.76 8.92
CA ASP A 838 -1.78 19.86 10.22
C ASP A 838 -0.93 20.62 11.23
N LEU A 839 0.39 20.42 11.21
CA LEU A 839 1.34 21.20 12.03
C LEU A 839 1.23 22.70 11.73
N ASN A 840 1.23 23.10 10.46
CA ASN A 840 1.08 24.50 10.07
C ASN A 840 -0.26 25.07 10.56
N ARG A 841 -1.35 24.32 10.43
CA ARG A 841 -2.68 24.74 10.91
C ARG A 841 -2.71 24.99 12.41
N ILE A 842 -2.02 24.16 13.19
CA ILE A 842 -1.93 24.30 14.66
C ILE A 842 -0.99 25.45 15.03
N MET A 843 0.15 25.59 14.34
CA MET A 843 1.09 26.70 14.51
C MET A 843 0.46 28.06 14.21
N ASP A 844 -0.45 28.14 13.24
CA ASP A 844 -1.16 29.39 12.92
C ASP A 844 -2.21 29.76 13.99
N LYS A 845 -2.72 28.77 14.73
CA LYS A 845 -3.68 28.97 15.83
C LYS A 845 -3.02 29.26 17.18
N ASN A 846 -1.84 28.68 17.45
CA ASN A 846 -1.15 28.82 18.72
C ASN A 846 0.06 29.78 18.60
N ASN A 847 -0.09 30.99 19.16
CA ASN A 847 0.94 32.02 19.15
C ASN A 847 2.26 31.57 19.79
N GLN A 848 2.20 30.76 20.86
CA GLN A 848 3.40 30.26 21.54
C GLN A 848 4.12 29.18 20.73
N LEU A 849 3.40 28.38 19.94
CA LEU A 849 4.04 27.40 19.04
C LEU A 849 4.62 28.07 17.79
N ARG A 850 4.03 29.18 17.35
CA ARG A 850 4.43 29.93 16.15
C ARG A 850 5.90 30.39 16.19
N GLN A 851 6.44 30.69 17.37
CA GLN A 851 7.84 31.09 17.52
C GLN A 851 8.83 30.00 17.09
N TYR A 852 8.42 28.72 17.09
CA TYR A 852 9.26 27.58 16.72
C TYR A 852 9.10 27.15 15.25
N ARG A 853 8.35 27.90 14.43
CA ARG A 853 8.07 27.59 13.01
C ARG A 853 9.35 27.48 12.16
N TRP A 854 10.44 28.10 12.57
CA TRP A 854 11.73 27.99 11.89
C TRP A 854 12.28 26.55 11.91
N ILE A 855 11.98 25.73 12.92
CA ILE A 855 12.49 24.35 13.05
C ILE A 855 12.02 23.44 11.89
N PRO A 856 10.71 23.28 11.62
CA PRO A 856 10.26 22.47 10.50
C PRO A 856 10.71 23.03 9.14
N ILE A 857 10.88 24.35 9.00
CA ILE A 857 11.37 24.99 7.77
C ILE A 857 12.83 24.63 7.50
N ILE A 858 13.69 24.57 8.53
CA ILE A 858 15.05 24.06 8.41
C ILE A 858 15.05 22.60 7.96
N ARG A 859 14.19 21.75 8.55
CA ARG A 859 14.09 20.33 8.15
C ARG A 859 13.70 20.14 6.69
N GLN A 860 12.96 21.09 6.11
CA GLN A 860 12.57 21.10 4.69
C GLN A 860 13.65 21.70 3.76
N GLY A 861 14.75 22.22 4.31
CA GLY A 861 15.85 22.81 3.54
C GLY A 861 15.64 24.28 3.13
N TYR A 862 14.59 24.95 3.63
CA TYR A 862 14.29 26.35 3.30
C TYR A 862 15.03 27.33 4.24
N PHE A 863 16.35 27.31 4.22
CA PHE A 863 17.17 28.02 5.21
C PHE A 863 16.93 29.54 5.23
N GLY A 864 16.74 30.20 4.07
CA GLY A 864 16.52 31.65 4.02
C GLY A 864 15.19 32.10 4.65
N GLN A 865 14.14 31.28 4.56
CA GLN A 865 12.88 31.56 5.24
C GLN A 865 13.03 31.37 6.76
N ALA A 866 13.79 30.35 7.19
CA ALA A 866 14.10 30.14 8.60
C ALA A 866 14.92 31.31 9.18
N THR A 867 15.89 31.84 8.43
CA THR A 867 16.65 33.05 8.80
C THR A 867 15.72 34.24 9.01
N GLY A 868 14.79 34.50 8.09
CA GLY A 868 13.80 35.57 8.23
C GLY A 868 12.95 35.42 9.50
N MET A 869 12.45 34.21 9.78
CA MET A 869 11.64 33.96 10.98
C MET A 869 12.42 34.08 12.29
N LEU A 870 13.69 33.68 12.31
CA LEU A 870 14.57 33.86 13.46
C LEU A 870 14.83 35.35 13.72
N LEU A 871 15.01 36.15 12.66
CA LEU A 871 15.13 37.60 12.75
C LEU A 871 13.83 38.26 13.23
N ASP A 872 12.66 37.80 12.77
CA ASP A 872 11.36 38.30 13.23
C ASP A 872 11.08 37.97 14.71
N ASN A 873 11.75 36.97 15.26
CA ASN A 873 11.70 36.65 16.68
C ASN A 873 12.66 37.53 17.52
N CYS A 874 13.65 38.18 16.90
CA CYS A 874 14.57 39.07 17.60
C CYS A 874 13.90 40.43 17.86
N GLY A 875 14.01 40.95 19.08
CA GLY A 875 13.46 42.28 19.44
C GLY A 875 11.98 42.30 19.82
N LYS A 876 11.37 41.13 20.04
CA LYS A 876 10.08 41.06 20.77
C LYS A 876 10.33 41.37 22.24
N GLU A 877 9.46 42.19 22.86
CA GLU A 877 9.62 42.68 24.23
C GLU A 877 9.77 41.56 25.28
N ASP A 878 9.23 40.37 25.00
CA ASP A 878 9.29 39.20 25.89
C ASP A 878 10.64 38.44 25.85
N ASN A 879 11.53 38.74 24.90
CA ASN A 879 12.79 37.99 24.72
C ASN A 879 13.98 38.69 25.40
N GLY A 880 14.54 38.03 26.42
CA GLY A 880 15.79 38.47 27.07
C GLY A 880 17.00 38.46 26.13
N LEU A 881 18.04 39.23 26.48
CA LEU A 881 19.26 39.44 25.69
C LEU A 881 19.90 38.12 25.21
N ARG A 882 19.97 37.12 26.08
CA ARG A 882 20.53 35.78 25.76
C ARG A 882 19.70 35.02 24.72
N SER A 883 18.38 35.16 24.75
CA SER A 883 17.47 34.56 23.77
C SER A 883 17.66 35.21 22.39
N ASN A 884 17.77 36.54 22.36
CA ASN A 884 18.06 37.29 21.13
C ASN A 884 19.44 36.93 20.56
N GLN A 885 20.49 36.84 21.41
CA GLN A 885 21.83 36.40 20.98
C GLN A 885 21.80 35.01 20.35
N TRP A 886 21.07 34.08 20.97
CA TRP A 886 20.93 32.72 20.45
C TRP A 886 20.17 32.70 19.12
N ALA A 887 19.06 33.43 19.01
CA ALA A 887 18.27 33.53 17.78
C ALA A 887 19.08 34.15 16.63
N LEU A 888 19.85 35.22 16.89
CA LEU A 888 20.75 35.84 15.92
C LEU A 888 21.89 34.90 15.51
N SER A 889 22.45 34.14 16.45
CA SER A 889 23.47 33.13 16.16
C SER A 889 22.93 32.01 15.26
N MET A 890 21.69 31.55 15.51
CA MET A 890 21.02 30.57 14.65
C MET A 890 20.64 31.16 13.29
N ALA A 891 20.24 32.44 13.25
CA ALA A 891 20.02 33.16 11.99
C ALA A 891 21.31 33.22 11.16
N LYS A 892 22.45 33.51 11.80
CA LYS A 892 23.77 33.50 11.14
C LYS A 892 24.12 32.13 10.56
N LEU A 893 23.89 31.05 11.31
CA LEU A 893 24.15 29.69 10.82
C LEU A 893 23.24 29.29 9.67
N THR A 894 21.94 29.58 9.76
CA THR A 894 20.98 29.28 8.69
C THR A 894 21.26 30.10 7.43
N ASN A 895 21.60 31.37 7.56
CA ASN A 895 21.91 32.24 6.44
C ASN A 895 23.17 31.80 5.68
N LYS A 896 24.18 31.26 6.38
CA LYS A 896 25.37 30.66 5.76
C LYS A 896 25.08 29.45 4.87
N LEU A 897 23.95 28.76 5.10
CA LEU A 897 23.51 27.63 4.28
C LEU A 897 22.69 28.08 3.05
N VAL A 898 22.37 29.37 2.92
CA VAL A 898 21.70 29.95 1.75
C VAL A 898 22.74 30.20 0.64
N PRO A 899 22.45 29.89 -0.63
CA PRO A 899 23.39 30.13 -1.73
C PRO A 899 23.87 31.58 -1.79
N ALA A 900 25.20 31.78 -1.79
CA ALA A 900 25.87 33.09 -1.68
C ALA A 900 25.53 34.11 -2.80
N GLN A 901 24.90 33.65 -3.88
CA GLN A 901 24.46 34.49 -5.01
C GLN A 901 23.17 35.26 -4.73
N ASN A 902 22.49 35.02 -3.59
CA ASN A 902 21.26 35.71 -3.25
C ASN A 902 21.56 37.04 -2.53
N GLN A 903 21.27 38.17 -3.19
CA GLN A 903 21.44 39.52 -2.63
C GLN A 903 20.74 39.68 -1.27
N GLN A 904 19.56 39.08 -1.12
CA GLN A 904 18.79 39.09 0.13
C GLN A 904 19.54 38.42 1.28
N ALA A 905 20.31 37.36 1.02
CA ALA A 905 21.09 36.68 2.04
C ALA A 905 22.29 37.53 2.51
N GLN A 906 22.89 38.31 1.60
CA GLN A 906 23.96 39.25 1.96
C GLN A 906 23.42 40.42 2.80
N ASP A 907 22.27 40.97 2.44
CA ASP A 907 21.62 42.03 3.21
C ASP A 907 21.19 41.54 4.61
N GLN A 908 20.64 40.32 4.68
CA GLN A 908 20.34 39.65 5.95
C GLN A 908 21.60 39.39 6.78
N GLN A 909 22.71 38.97 6.15
CA GLN A 909 23.98 38.74 6.85
C GLN A 909 24.48 40.02 7.53
N ARG A 910 24.48 41.14 6.80
CA ARG A 910 24.88 42.45 7.35
C ARG A 910 23.98 42.87 8.51
N LYS A 911 22.66 42.65 8.39
CA LYS A 911 21.71 42.94 9.46
C LYS A 911 21.97 42.09 10.71
N ILE A 912 22.23 40.78 10.54
CA ILE A 912 22.54 39.85 11.63
C ILE A 912 23.84 40.25 12.34
N GLU A 913 24.89 40.61 11.59
CA GLU A 913 26.18 41.01 12.16
C GLU A 913 26.07 42.30 12.96
N ARG A 914 25.39 43.33 12.44
CA ARG A 914 25.13 44.57 13.18
C ARG A 914 24.36 44.33 14.48
N GLN A 915 23.34 43.46 14.44
CA GLN A 915 22.55 43.15 15.64
C GLN A 915 23.33 42.33 16.67
N LEU A 916 24.23 41.43 16.23
CA LEU A 916 25.13 40.71 17.14
C LEU A 916 26.15 41.65 17.79
N GLU A 917 26.71 42.59 17.03
CA GLU A 917 27.64 43.61 17.55
C GLU A 917 26.95 44.51 18.59
N LEU A 918 25.68 44.87 18.38
CA LEU A 918 24.87 45.57 19.38
C LEU A 918 24.66 44.75 20.66
N VAL A 919 24.41 43.44 20.53
CA VAL A 919 24.26 42.54 21.68
C VAL A 919 25.59 42.42 22.45
N ASP A 920 26.72 42.29 21.75
CA ASP A 920 28.04 42.23 22.36
C ASP A 920 28.40 43.56 23.06
N ALA A 921 28.04 44.70 22.47
CA ALA A 921 28.19 46.02 23.08
C ALA A 921 27.33 46.16 24.35
N GLN A 922 26.05 45.76 24.30
CA GLN A 922 25.18 45.74 25.48
C GLN A 922 25.74 44.81 26.57
N GLN A 923 26.27 43.64 26.21
CA GLN A 923 26.84 42.71 27.17
C GLN A 923 28.11 43.26 27.85
N MET A 924 29.02 43.86 27.07
CA MET A 924 30.19 44.58 27.60
C MET A 924 29.80 45.71 28.55
N LEU A 925 28.68 46.39 28.29
CA LEU A 925 28.14 47.44 29.16
C LEU A 925 27.39 46.89 30.37
N LEU A 926 26.98 45.62 30.40
CA LEU A 926 26.28 45.01 31.53
C LEU A 926 27.18 44.15 32.43
N ASP A 927 28.38 43.79 31.98
CA ASP A 927 29.33 42.92 32.70
C ASP A 927 29.88 43.51 34.02
N ASP A 928 29.62 44.79 34.34
CA ASP A 928 29.96 45.38 35.64
C ASP A 928 28.97 44.92 36.73
N ALA A 929 29.34 43.82 37.42
CA ALA A 929 28.99 43.25 38.73
C ALA A 929 27.72 43.65 39.55
N GLN A 930 26.96 44.71 39.24
CA GLN A 930 25.86 45.23 40.06
C GLN A 930 24.45 45.00 39.50
N MET A 931 24.27 44.57 38.25
CA MET A 931 22.94 44.24 37.73
C MET A 931 22.74 42.72 37.63
N GLN A 932 21.99 42.17 38.59
CA GLN A 932 21.48 40.79 38.57
C GLN A 932 20.39 40.54 37.50
N GLU A 933 20.17 41.45 36.55
CA GLU A 933 19.15 41.32 35.51
C GLU A 933 19.72 40.62 34.27
N LYS A 934 19.92 39.31 34.35
CA LYS A 934 20.36 38.45 33.23
C LYS A 934 19.33 38.32 32.08
N ASP A 935 18.15 38.91 32.21
CA ASP A 935 17.06 38.87 31.23
C ASP A 935 16.57 40.29 30.85
N GLN A 936 17.47 41.28 30.78
CA GLN A 936 17.10 42.55 30.16
C GLN A 936 16.78 42.36 28.67
N PRO A 937 15.78 43.06 28.11
CA PRO A 937 15.53 43.07 26.68
C PRO A 937 16.69 43.74 25.94
N MET A 938 16.76 43.50 24.62
CA MET A 938 17.71 44.18 23.76
C MET A 938 17.37 45.68 23.73
N MET A 939 18.30 46.52 24.18
CA MET A 939 18.13 47.98 24.23
C MET A 939 18.33 48.60 22.85
N GLN A 940 17.68 49.74 22.62
CA GLN A 940 17.92 50.51 21.39
C GLN A 940 19.27 51.25 21.46
N PRO A 941 19.90 51.59 20.31
CA PRO A 941 21.18 52.29 20.28
C PRO A 941 21.22 53.57 21.13
N ASP A 942 20.13 54.35 21.14
CA ASP A 942 20.04 55.59 21.93
C ASP A 942 20.10 55.32 23.45
N GLU A 943 19.43 54.27 23.92
CA GLU A 943 19.41 53.87 25.33
C GLU A 943 20.79 53.34 25.77
N LEU A 944 21.47 52.61 24.88
CA LEU A 944 22.83 52.12 25.11
C LEU A 944 23.83 53.28 25.19
N ILE A 945 23.68 54.33 24.37
CA ILE A 945 24.56 55.50 24.42
C ILE A 945 24.38 56.27 25.73
N GLU A 946 23.16 56.45 26.22
CA GLU A 946 22.94 57.07 27.53
C GLU A 946 23.56 56.23 28.66
N LEU A 947 23.50 54.89 28.56
CA LEU A 947 24.19 54.00 29.49
C LEU A 947 25.72 54.14 29.41
N VAL A 948 26.28 54.24 28.20
CA VAL A 948 27.71 54.49 27.98
C VAL A 948 28.13 55.81 28.60
N MET A 949 27.41 56.90 28.31
CA MET A 949 27.72 58.24 28.84
C MET A 949 27.69 58.23 30.37
N LYS A 950 26.64 57.64 30.96
CA LYS A 950 26.55 57.49 32.42
C LYS A 950 27.72 56.68 32.99
N LYS A 951 28.20 55.65 32.30
CA LYS A 951 29.35 54.85 32.74
C LYS A 951 30.68 55.58 32.55
N LEU A 952 30.85 56.34 31.47
CA LEU A 952 32.03 57.15 31.20
C LEU A 952 32.22 58.23 32.28
N GLU A 953 31.14 58.92 32.65
CA GLU A 953 31.13 59.93 33.70
C GLU A 953 31.50 59.35 35.08
N ASN A 954 31.11 58.09 35.34
CA ASN A 954 31.33 57.42 36.62
C ASN A 954 32.62 56.57 36.71
N SER A 955 33.28 56.28 35.58
CA SER A 955 34.55 55.55 35.56
C SER A 955 35.70 56.48 35.90
N PHE A 956 36.68 56.03 36.67
CA PHE A 956 37.91 56.79 36.95
C PHE A 956 39.17 56.15 36.34
N ASP A 957 39.05 54.92 35.83
CA ASP A 957 40.16 54.23 35.19
C ASP A 957 40.24 54.60 33.70
N GLN A 958 41.46 54.92 33.24
CA GLN A 958 41.70 55.36 31.86
C GLN A 958 41.45 54.23 30.86
N GLU A 959 41.81 52.98 31.18
CA GLU A 959 41.59 51.85 30.27
C GLU A 959 40.11 51.51 30.15
N ASP A 960 39.37 51.52 31.26
CA ASP A 960 37.92 51.35 31.25
C ASP A 960 37.21 52.50 30.50
N ARG A 961 37.65 53.76 30.63
CA ARG A 961 37.10 54.89 29.86
C ARG A 961 37.34 54.73 28.35
N VAL A 962 38.54 54.33 27.94
CA VAL A 962 38.84 54.06 26.53
C VAL A 962 37.96 52.91 26.01
N ARG A 963 37.82 51.81 26.78
CA ARG A 963 36.97 50.68 26.42
C ARG A 963 35.50 51.10 26.26
N LEU A 964 34.95 51.83 27.24
CA LEU A 964 33.56 52.28 27.21
C LEU A 964 33.30 53.28 26.07
N ALA A 965 34.22 54.20 25.82
CA ALA A 965 34.11 55.15 24.72
C ALA A 965 34.20 54.46 23.36
N PHE A 966 35.08 53.47 23.21
CA PHE A 966 35.16 52.65 22.01
C PHE A 966 33.86 51.88 21.76
N VAL A 967 33.27 51.27 22.80
CA VAL A 967 31.96 50.62 22.70
C VAL A 967 30.87 51.63 22.31
N GLY A 968 30.86 52.83 22.91
CA GLY A 968 29.90 53.89 22.56
C GLY A 968 30.01 54.36 21.11
N LEU A 969 31.23 54.58 20.60
CA LEU A 969 31.46 54.92 19.20
C LEU A 969 31.02 53.79 18.26
N THR A 970 31.23 52.55 18.68
CA THR A 970 30.73 51.36 17.96
C THR A 970 29.20 51.38 17.91
N VAL A 971 28.52 51.72 19.02
CA VAL A 971 27.05 51.85 19.05
C VAL A 971 26.55 52.97 18.13
N CYS A 972 27.24 54.12 18.09
CA CYS A 972 26.90 55.24 17.21
C CYS A 972 26.95 54.87 15.71
N ASN A 973 27.79 53.92 15.29
CA ASN A 973 27.81 53.42 13.91
C ASN A 973 26.53 52.70 13.49
N PHE A 974 25.69 52.28 14.44
CA PHE A 974 24.42 51.59 14.16
C PHE A 974 23.21 52.53 14.13
N ILE A 975 23.38 53.83 14.36
CA ILE A 975 22.31 54.82 14.21
C ILE A 975 22.13 55.17 12.73
N ASP A 976 20.93 54.94 12.19
CA ASP A 976 20.64 55.19 10.78
C ASP A 976 20.57 56.69 10.41
N ASP A 977 20.21 57.56 11.36
CA ASP A 977 20.22 59.01 11.17
C ASP A 977 21.63 59.58 11.38
N GLU A 978 22.29 59.95 10.27
CA GLU A 978 23.65 60.50 10.28
C GLU A 978 23.80 61.74 11.18
N LYS A 979 22.75 62.57 11.32
CA LYS A 979 22.82 63.76 12.19
C LYS A 979 22.82 63.37 13.66
N VAL A 980 21.95 62.43 14.05
CA VAL A 980 21.87 61.94 15.43
C VAL A 980 23.12 61.14 15.78
N ALA A 981 23.59 60.28 14.86
CA ALA A 981 24.84 59.54 15.01
C ALA A 981 26.03 60.47 15.23
N MET A 982 26.13 61.53 14.42
CA MET A 982 27.19 62.54 14.52
C MET A 982 27.08 63.34 15.82
N GLU A 983 25.88 63.68 16.25
CA GLU A 983 25.65 64.37 17.51
C GLU A 983 26.11 63.53 18.72
N GLN A 984 25.70 62.27 18.79
CA GLN A 984 26.08 61.36 19.87
C GLN A 984 27.58 61.03 19.82
N THR A 985 28.14 60.85 18.63
CA THR A 985 29.58 60.68 18.43
C THR A 985 30.37 61.89 18.95
N SER A 986 29.90 63.11 18.65
CA SER A 986 30.52 64.33 19.18
C SER A 986 30.44 64.44 20.70
N ARG A 987 29.38 63.90 21.31
CA ARG A 987 29.21 63.86 22.77
C ARG A 987 30.24 62.91 23.42
N ILE A 988 30.44 61.72 22.85
CA ILE A 988 31.41 60.73 23.36
C ILE A 988 32.85 61.26 23.23
N TRP A 989 33.21 61.82 22.07
CA TRP A 989 34.54 62.41 21.86
C TRP A 989 34.79 63.63 22.78
N ALA A 990 33.77 64.45 23.02
CA ALA A 990 33.86 65.57 23.95
C ALA A 990 34.11 65.09 25.39
N GLU A 991 33.42 64.04 25.83
CA GLU A 991 33.60 63.47 27.17
C GLU A 991 35.01 62.88 27.37
N CYS A 992 35.58 62.28 26.32
CA CYS A 992 36.96 61.79 26.33
C CYS A 992 38.00 62.92 26.45
N LEU A 993 37.70 64.11 25.92
CA LEU A 993 38.56 65.29 26.06
C LEU A 993 38.39 65.94 27.44
N LEU A 994 37.16 66.04 27.93
CA LEU A 994 36.85 66.57 29.27
C LEU A 994 37.47 65.72 30.38
N SER A 995 37.54 64.41 30.16
CA SER A 995 38.21 63.45 31.06
C SER A 995 39.65 63.83 31.41
N ASP A 996 40.40 64.39 30.45
CA ASP A 996 41.79 64.83 30.62
C ASP A 996 41.91 66.36 30.44
N GLY A 997 40.82 67.11 30.65
CA GLY A 997 40.71 68.52 30.24
C GLY A 997 41.79 69.45 30.82
N ALA A 998 42.32 69.12 32.01
CA ALA A 998 43.43 69.86 32.62
C ALA A 998 44.73 69.76 31.79
N GLN A 999 45.09 68.56 31.31
CA GLN A 999 46.29 68.34 30.49
C GLN A 999 46.17 69.04 29.14
N TRP A 1000 44.98 68.95 28.52
CA TRP A 1000 44.74 69.61 27.24
C TRP A 1000 44.76 71.14 27.36
N THR A 1001 44.29 71.70 28.48
CA THR A 1001 44.33 73.14 28.73
C THR A 1001 45.76 73.62 29.03
N GLU A 1002 46.54 72.83 29.77
CA GLU A 1002 47.96 73.07 30.03
C GLU A 1002 48.74 73.16 28.71
N TRP A 1003 48.63 72.15 27.84
CA TRP A 1003 49.28 72.15 26.52
C TRP A 1003 48.82 73.29 25.60
N ALA A 1004 47.55 73.71 25.69
CA ALA A 1004 47.04 74.85 24.95
C ALA A 1004 47.57 76.19 25.47
N SER A 1005 47.84 76.30 26.77
CA SER A 1005 48.35 77.51 27.42
C SER A 1005 49.87 77.69 27.27
N GLU A 1006 50.62 76.60 27.14
CA GLU A 1006 52.09 76.59 26.98
C GLU A 1006 52.57 77.06 25.60
N GLY A 1007 51.66 77.32 24.65
CA GLY A 1007 51.97 78.05 23.42
C GLY A 1007 53.06 77.41 22.54
N GLY A 1008 52.88 76.14 22.14
CA GLY A 1008 53.58 75.57 20.98
C GLY A 1008 55.12 75.56 21.05
N GLY A 1009 55.71 75.15 22.16
CA GLY A 1009 57.15 74.96 22.30
C GLY A 1009 57.69 73.75 21.52
N SER A 1010 58.22 74.00 20.31
CA SER A 1010 59.26 73.30 19.53
C SER A 1010 59.32 71.76 19.36
N ASP A 1011 58.56 70.91 20.05
CA ASP A 1011 58.54 69.45 19.78
C ASP A 1011 57.11 68.88 19.72
N LEU A 1012 56.43 69.19 18.61
CA LEU A 1012 55.08 68.70 18.30
C LEU A 1012 55.02 67.17 18.17
N ALA A 1013 56.16 66.50 17.89
CA ALA A 1013 56.22 65.05 17.79
C ALA A 1013 56.15 64.40 19.18
N TRP A 1014 56.90 64.93 20.15
CA TRP A 1014 56.80 64.49 21.55
C TRP A 1014 55.38 64.71 22.11
N LEU A 1015 54.78 65.88 21.86
CA LEU A 1015 53.43 66.19 22.33
C LEU A 1015 52.39 65.18 21.78
N ARG A 1016 52.52 64.82 20.51
CA ARG A 1016 51.66 63.81 19.87
C ARG A 1016 51.85 62.43 20.50
N GLU A 1017 53.08 61.96 20.65
CA GLU A 1017 53.36 60.64 21.24
C GLU A 1017 52.90 60.55 22.70
N ASN A 1018 53.12 61.62 23.47
CA ASN A 1018 52.66 61.73 24.85
C ASN A 1018 51.12 61.74 24.91
N ALA A 1019 50.44 62.59 24.12
CA ALA A 1019 48.98 62.64 24.10
C ALA A 1019 48.34 61.31 23.68
N LEU A 1020 48.91 60.60 22.67
CA LEU A 1020 48.44 59.29 22.23
C LEU A 1020 48.60 58.19 23.28
N SER A 1021 49.56 58.33 24.21
CA SER A 1021 49.85 57.33 25.25
C SER A 1021 49.29 57.69 26.63
N SER A 1022 49.05 58.96 26.94
CA SER A 1022 48.70 59.44 28.28
C SER A 1022 47.23 59.88 28.45
N THR A 1023 46.51 60.11 27.35
CA THR A 1023 45.11 60.59 27.39
C THR A 1023 44.11 59.54 26.90
N VAL A 1024 42.88 59.59 27.41
CA VAL A 1024 41.75 58.77 26.96
C VAL A 1024 41.45 59.07 25.49
N PHE A 1025 41.43 60.34 25.10
CA PHE A 1025 41.22 60.77 23.71
C PHE A 1025 42.29 60.19 22.77
N GLY A 1026 43.57 60.30 23.13
CA GLY A 1026 44.68 59.83 22.30
C GLY A 1026 44.72 58.31 22.18
N ARG A 1027 44.51 57.57 23.28
CA ARG A 1027 44.43 56.11 23.26
C ARG A 1027 43.23 55.61 22.46
N LEU A 1028 42.07 56.25 22.60
CA LEU A 1028 40.88 55.94 21.81
C LEU A 1028 41.12 56.17 20.31
N LEU A 1029 41.83 57.24 19.95
CA LEU A 1029 42.22 57.53 18.57
C LEU A 1029 43.11 56.42 17.98
N VAL A 1030 44.05 55.88 18.77
CA VAL A 1030 44.90 54.74 18.37
C VAL A 1030 44.05 53.47 18.15
N GLU A 1031 43.13 53.17 19.06
CA GLU A 1031 42.24 52.00 18.92
C GLU A 1031 41.29 52.13 17.71
N CYS A 1032 40.70 53.31 17.47
CA CYS A 1032 39.87 53.54 16.29
C CYS A 1032 40.66 53.42 14.97
N ARG A 1033 41.95 53.79 14.96
CA ARG A 1033 42.82 53.62 13.78
C ARG A 1033 43.17 52.16 13.51
N LYS A 1034 43.23 51.30 14.54
CA LYS A 1034 43.42 49.85 14.34
C LYS A 1034 42.23 49.20 13.63
N ASP A 1035 41.02 49.76 13.78
CA ASP A 1035 39.79 49.31 13.10
C ASP A 1035 39.20 50.36 12.15
N GLU A 1036 40.08 51.01 11.37
CA GLU A 1036 39.74 52.13 10.48
C GLU A 1036 38.58 51.80 9.52
N LYS A 1037 38.52 50.56 9.00
CA LYS A 1037 37.50 50.15 8.03
C LYS A 1037 36.07 50.20 8.60
N ASN A 1038 35.90 49.92 9.89
CA ASN A 1038 34.58 49.91 10.54
C ASN A 1038 34.26 51.25 11.22
N MET A 1039 35.30 52.01 11.65
CA MET A 1039 35.14 53.23 12.43
C MET A 1039 35.16 54.53 11.62
N ASN A 1040 35.39 54.49 10.31
CA ASN A 1040 35.53 55.68 9.46
C ASN A 1040 34.41 56.74 9.58
N LYS A 1041 33.17 56.33 9.89
CA LYS A 1041 32.03 57.27 10.02
C LYS A 1041 32.00 58.02 11.35
N VAL A 1042 32.58 57.44 12.40
CA VAL A 1042 32.54 57.96 13.78
C VAL A 1042 33.92 58.37 14.30
N MET A 1043 34.96 58.17 13.48
CA MET A 1043 36.32 58.59 13.78
C MET A 1043 36.41 60.12 13.88
N TYR A 1044 37.23 60.60 14.79
CA TYR A 1044 37.47 62.03 14.94
C TYR A 1044 38.07 62.62 13.65
N GLY A 1045 37.34 63.53 13.02
CA GLY A 1045 37.71 64.20 11.78
C GLY A 1045 37.14 65.62 11.70
N ARG A 1046 37.38 66.32 10.59
CA ARG A 1046 36.95 67.73 10.41
C ARG A 1046 35.44 67.94 10.60
N ASP A 1047 34.65 66.95 10.22
CA ASP A 1047 33.20 67.03 10.31
C ASP A 1047 32.75 67.04 11.78
N ILE A 1048 33.37 66.22 12.63
CA ILE A 1048 33.02 66.06 14.05
C ILE A 1048 33.72 67.10 14.94
N GLU A 1049 34.91 67.57 14.52
CA GLU A 1049 35.77 68.52 15.23
C GLU A 1049 35.01 69.78 15.68
N THR A 1050 34.24 70.39 14.79
CA THR A 1050 33.51 71.64 15.09
C THR A 1050 32.48 71.43 16.21
N SER A 1051 31.75 70.30 16.15
CA SER A 1051 30.73 69.93 17.15
C SER A 1051 31.34 69.54 18.50
N VAL A 1052 32.51 68.90 18.50
CA VAL A 1052 33.25 68.56 19.73
C VAL A 1052 33.82 69.80 20.40
N LEU A 1053 34.45 70.70 19.63
CA LEU A 1053 35.03 71.94 20.16
C LEU A 1053 33.97 72.85 20.79
N ASN A 1054 32.77 72.93 20.19
CA ASN A 1054 31.64 73.67 20.76
C ASN A 1054 31.13 73.10 22.09
N ARG A 1055 31.43 71.83 22.41
CA ARG A 1055 31.01 71.15 23.66
C ARG A 1055 32.07 71.21 24.76
N VAL A 1056 33.36 71.32 24.42
CA VAL A 1056 34.48 71.17 25.37
C VAL A 1056 35.01 72.51 25.92
N GLN A 1057 34.96 73.61 25.16
CA GLN A 1057 35.54 74.90 25.59
C GLN A 1057 34.68 76.13 25.25
N GLY A 1058 34.72 77.14 26.13
CA GLY A 1058 34.32 78.52 25.84
C GLY A 1058 35.39 79.27 25.04
N ASP A 1059 35.06 80.46 24.53
CA ASP A 1059 35.83 81.17 23.49
C ASP A 1059 37.32 81.50 23.83
N ASP A 1060 37.71 81.49 25.10
CA ASP A 1060 39.08 81.83 25.51
C ASP A 1060 40.05 80.64 25.27
N ASN A 1061 41.06 80.84 24.41
CA ASN A 1061 42.10 79.87 23.96
C ASN A 1061 41.67 78.79 22.95
N ARG A 1062 40.50 78.95 22.31
CA ARG A 1062 39.98 78.01 21.30
C ARG A 1062 40.95 77.73 20.15
N GLU A 1063 41.66 78.73 19.64
CA GLU A 1063 42.61 78.57 18.52
C GLU A 1063 43.84 77.72 18.90
N SER A 1064 44.42 77.96 20.08
CA SER A 1064 45.58 77.21 20.58
C SER A 1064 45.21 75.76 20.88
N PHE A 1065 44.05 75.54 21.49
CA PHE A 1065 43.52 74.20 21.76
C PHE A 1065 43.24 73.42 20.48
N THR A 1066 42.60 74.06 19.49
CA THR A 1066 42.34 73.46 18.17
C THR A 1066 43.64 73.06 17.46
N ARG A 1067 44.69 73.90 17.57
CA ARG A 1067 46.01 73.60 16.98
C ARG A 1067 46.65 72.36 17.61
N VAL A 1068 46.61 72.24 18.94
CA VAL A 1068 47.13 71.07 19.66
C VAL A 1068 46.34 69.82 19.29
N LEU A 1069 45.01 69.90 19.30
CA LEU A 1069 44.13 68.78 18.98
C LEU A 1069 44.32 68.26 17.54
N ARG A 1070 44.45 69.15 16.55
CA ARG A 1070 44.76 68.80 15.16
C ARG A 1070 46.13 68.15 15.00
N THR A 1071 47.11 68.56 15.80
CA THR A 1071 48.45 67.97 15.78
C THR A 1071 48.42 66.52 16.27
N VAL A 1072 47.64 66.24 17.32
CA VAL A 1072 47.47 64.88 17.85
C VAL A 1072 46.62 64.01 16.90
N ALA A 1073 45.56 64.58 16.30
CA ALA A 1073 44.65 63.85 15.42
C ALA A 1073 45.19 63.58 14.00
N ALA A 1074 46.29 64.21 13.58
CA ALA A 1074 46.89 64.03 12.25
C ALA A 1074 47.35 62.56 12.02
N PRO A 1075 47.20 61.97 10.82
CA PRO A 1075 47.79 60.67 10.48
C PRO A 1075 49.33 60.73 10.43
N ASP A 1076 50.02 59.58 10.53
CA ASP A 1076 51.49 59.51 10.65
C ASP A 1076 52.25 60.14 9.45
N ASP A 1077 51.62 60.25 8.28
CA ASP A 1077 52.25 60.74 7.04
C ASP A 1077 52.06 62.26 6.74
N SER A 1078 51.36 63.03 7.58
CA SER A 1078 50.95 64.42 7.21
C SER A 1078 51.65 65.57 7.93
N ILE A 1079 52.70 65.32 8.73
CA ILE A 1079 53.43 66.41 9.39
C ILE A 1079 54.46 67.02 8.42
N GLN A 1080 54.01 67.81 7.44
CA GLN A 1080 54.84 68.84 6.81
C GLN A 1080 54.60 70.18 7.51
N VAL A 1081 55.68 70.73 8.06
CA VAL A 1081 55.72 71.93 8.93
C VAL A 1081 55.24 73.22 8.23
N GLU A 1082 54.91 73.21 6.94
CA GLU A 1082 54.58 74.43 6.17
C GLU A 1082 53.09 74.80 6.11
N SER A 1083 52.14 73.96 6.55
CA SER A 1083 50.70 74.24 6.35
C SER A 1083 49.97 74.91 7.55
N LEU A 1084 50.67 75.38 8.59
CA LEU A 1084 50.05 76.03 9.76
C LEU A 1084 50.22 77.57 9.79
N MET A 1085 50.60 78.19 8.67
CA MET A 1085 50.52 79.64 8.50
C MET A 1085 49.07 80.06 8.17
N VAL A 1086 48.48 80.74 9.13
CA VAL A 1086 47.22 81.51 9.14
C VAL A 1086 46.94 82.23 7.80
N SER A 1087 45.75 82.03 7.23
CA SER A 1087 45.09 83.08 6.43
C SER A 1087 44.00 83.72 7.30
N SER A 1088 44.33 84.87 7.86
CA SER A 1088 43.35 85.81 8.41
C SER A 1088 42.59 86.44 7.25
N PHE A 1089 41.31 86.11 7.10
CA PHE A 1089 40.26 86.97 6.54
C PHE A 1089 38.88 86.52 7.02
#